data_AF-A0AAV6NL46-F1
#
_entry.id   AF-A0AAV6NL46-F1
#
_cell.length_a   1.000
_cell.length_b   1.000
_cell.length_c   1.000
_cell.angle_alpha   90.00
_cell.angle_beta   90.00
_cell.angle_gamma   90.00
#
_symmetry.space_group_name_H-M   'P 1'
#
loop_
_entity.id
_entity.type
_entity.pdbx_description
1 polymer ?
#
loop_
_entity_poly.entity_id
_entity_poly.type
_entity_poly.pdbx_seq_one_letter_code
_entity_poly.pdbx_strand_id
1 'polypeptide(L)'
;MANRRCLQVLTRHASAIFSTKPYIHSLKIAPSFLSQNFRTHASVPNCLFAKIDPSLCTNWSHSRYLSSDSQNGNEDDDTEEDDDEDDEDYDSGEDDDISVPSRGMQKEYTKEEKEAEAAAIGYKVVGPIDRSSEVFKPYEPVFAVVQIGSHQFKVSNGDSIFTERLKFCDVNDKLILNKVLLLGSSRQTIVGRPTVPSAVVQAVVEEHALDAKVIIFKKKRRKNYRRTKGHRQELTKLRIIDIEGIDKPEIIEKSSKVAGKGSLLLLSLSSPSAMDPYKYRPSSAYNTPFCTTNSGAPIWNNTAVMSVGERGPILLEDYQLIEKIATFTRERIPERVVHARGASAKGFFEVTHDVSDLSCADFLRAPGVQTPVIVRFSTVIHERGSPETLRDPRGFAVKFYTREGNFDLVGNNFPVFFVRDAMQFPDVIRAFKPNPKSHLQESWRFLDFCSYHPESLLSFAWFYDDVGIPINYRHMEGFGVQAYSLINKAGKARLVKFHWKPTCGVKSMLEEEAIRVGGSNHSHATQDLYESIAAGNFPEWRLYIQTIDYEDQNNYDFEPLDTTIAWPEDVVPLRPVGRLVLNKNIDNFFAENEMLAFSMSLVPGIHYSDDKMLQARSFAYADTQRHRLGPNYLQLPVNAPKCPHHNNHHEGFMNFMHRDEEVNYFPSRYDACRHAEKYPMPPNVLSGKRERCVIPKENHNFKQAGDRYRSWAPDRQERFVNRFVEALSDPKVTHEVRNIWISYWTQADRSLGQKIASRMNARPNM
;
A
#
# COMPACT_ATOMS: atom_id res chain seq x y z
N MET A 1 4.35 -49.24 -5.95
CA MET A 1 4.29 -49.12 -4.47
C MET A 1 5.32 -48.08 -4.06
N ALA A 2 5.13 -47.15 -3.12
CA ALA A 2 3.94 -46.81 -2.35
C ALA A 2 3.94 -45.29 -2.08
N ASN A 3 2.80 -44.61 -2.22
CA ASN A 3 2.61 -43.28 -1.63
C ASN A 3 1.11 -42.92 -1.43
N ARG A 4 0.43 -43.74 -0.62
CA ARG A 4 -0.85 -43.40 0.04
C ARG A 4 -0.65 -43.46 1.54
N ARG A 5 -0.04 -42.42 2.14
CA ARG A 5 -0.01 -42.15 3.61
C ARG A 5 0.68 -40.81 3.91
N CYS A 6 0.01 -39.68 3.66
CA CYS A 6 0.36 -38.40 4.31
C CYS A 6 -0.79 -37.38 4.26
N LEU A 7 -2.02 -37.82 4.56
CA LEU A 7 -3.20 -36.95 4.60
C LEU A 7 -4.18 -37.40 5.70
N GLN A 8 -3.67 -37.47 6.95
CA GLN A 8 -4.45 -37.93 8.11
C GLN A 8 -3.89 -37.46 9.48
N VAL A 9 -3.41 -36.20 9.60
CA VAL A 9 -2.92 -35.63 10.88
C VAL A 9 -3.37 -34.16 11.11
N LEU A 10 -4.51 -33.73 10.57
CA LEU A 10 -5.04 -32.37 10.80
C LEU A 10 -6.53 -32.32 11.21
N THR A 11 -7.04 -33.37 11.86
CA THR A 11 -8.41 -33.40 12.43
C THR A 11 -8.50 -34.15 13.77
N ARG A 12 -7.65 -33.80 14.75
CA ARG A 12 -7.84 -34.15 16.17
C ARG A 12 -7.24 -33.09 17.09
N HIS A 13 -8.04 -32.08 17.48
CA HIS A 13 -8.03 -31.38 18.79
C HIS A 13 -9.01 -30.19 18.79
N ALA A 14 -10.32 -30.48 18.90
CA ALA A 14 -11.37 -29.48 19.21
C ALA A 14 -12.67 -30.18 19.62
N SER A 15 -12.68 -30.91 20.74
CA SER A 15 -13.90 -31.50 21.33
C SER A 15 -13.68 -31.93 22.79
N ALA A 16 -13.70 -30.97 23.70
CA ALA A 16 -14.04 -31.17 25.12
C ALA A 16 -14.26 -29.81 25.79
N ILE A 17 -15.24 -29.75 26.69
CA ILE A 17 -15.73 -28.61 27.50
C ILE A 17 -16.99 -27.93 26.91
N PHE A 18 -17.96 -27.68 27.81
CA PHE A 18 -19.36 -27.29 27.60
C PHE A 18 -20.32 -28.39 27.07
N SER A 19 -20.68 -29.28 27.99
CA SER A 19 -21.94 -30.01 27.97
C SER A 19 -23.00 -29.23 28.76
N THR A 20 -24.08 -28.81 28.11
CA THR A 20 -25.41 -28.64 28.73
C THR A 20 -26.49 -28.79 27.64
N LYS A 21 -27.54 -29.56 27.94
CA LYS A 21 -28.75 -29.65 27.09
C LYS A 21 -29.72 -28.53 27.45
N PRO A 22 -30.63 -28.17 26.53
CA PRO A 22 -32.01 -27.92 26.94
C PRO A 22 -33.05 -28.76 26.16
N TYR A 23 -34.28 -28.69 26.66
CA TYR A 23 -35.40 -29.57 26.35
C TYR A 23 -36.10 -29.24 25.01
N ILE A 24 -36.73 -30.28 24.44
CA ILE A 24 -37.75 -30.14 23.38
C ILE A 24 -39.12 -29.98 24.04
N HIS A 25 -39.89 -28.98 23.63
CA HIS A 25 -41.35 -29.00 23.72
C HIS A 25 -41.94 -29.00 22.31
N SER A 26 -42.82 -29.96 22.03
CA SER A 26 -43.53 -30.05 20.76
C SER A 26 -44.84 -29.24 20.80
N LEU A 27 -45.30 -28.76 19.64
CA LEU A 27 -46.73 -28.80 19.29
C LEU A 27 -46.96 -28.63 17.77
N LYS A 28 -47.39 -29.75 17.18
CA LYS A 28 -48.28 -29.97 16.02
C LYS A 28 -48.79 -28.75 15.22
N ILE A 29 -48.79 -28.91 13.90
CA ILE A 29 -50.01 -28.93 13.04
C ILE A 29 -49.74 -29.89 11.85
N ALA A 30 -50.79 -30.55 11.37
CA ALA A 30 -50.77 -31.54 10.27
C ALA A 30 -52.12 -31.44 9.48
N PRO A 31 -52.42 -32.25 8.45
CA PRO A 31 -52.47 -31.71 7.08
C PRO A 31 -53.72 -32.09 6.25
N SER A 32 -53.84 -31.52 5.04
CA SER A 32 -54.77 -31.86 3.94
C SER A 32 -54.59 -30.82 2.81
N PHE A 33 -54.91 -30.97 1.52
CA PHE A 33 -55.17 -32.06 0.56
C PHE A 33 -55.18 -31.38 -0.86
N LEU A 34 -55.06 -32.00 -2.05
CA LEU A 34 -55.05 -33.42 -2.49
C LEU A 34 -54.30 -33.55 -3.86
N SER A 35 -54.42 -34.73 -4.49
CA SER A 35 -54.30 -35.15 -5.91
C SER A 35 -54.23 -34.14 -7.08
N GLN A 36 -53.74 -34.49 -8.29
CA GLN A 36 -53.02 -35.67 -8.86
C GLN A 36 -52.64 -35.31 -10.31
N ASN A 37 -51.48 -35.78 -10.81
CA ASN A 37 -51.46 -36.73 -11.93
C ASN A 37 -50.04 -37.26 -12.21
N PHE A 38 -49.95 -38.59 -12.35
CA PHE A 38 -48.73 -39.32 -12.68
C PHE A 38 -48.54 -39.42 -14.19
N ARG A 39 -47.28 -39.49 -14.63
CA ARG A 39 -46.84 -40.53 -15.58
C ARG A 39 -45.33 -40.77 -15.48
N THR A 40 -44.98 -41.88 -14.86
CA THR A 40 -43.65 -42.50 -14.91
C THR A 40 -43.69 -43.69 -15.86
N HIS A 41 -42.70 -43.86 -16.72
CA HIS A 41 -42.17 -45.19 -17.05
C HIS A 41 -40.73 -45.06 -17.55
N ALA A 42 -39.89 -46.02 -17.15
CA ALA A 42 -38.46 -46.05 -17.42
C ALA A 42 -38.12 -47.15 -18.45
N SER A 43 -36.97 -47.02 -19.10
CA SER A 43 -36.25 -48.16 -19.68
C SER A 43 -34.75 -47.86 -19.79
N VAL A 44 -33.95 -48.56 -18.98
CA VAL A 44 -32.50 -48.70 -19.14
C VAL A 44 -32.24 -49.92 -20.04
N PRO A 45 -31.19 -49.90 -20.87
CA PRO A 45 -30.40 -51.10 -21.12
C PRO A 45 -28.95 -50.92 -20.64
N ASN A 46 -28.41 -51.98 -20.03
CA ASN A 46 -27.00 -52.11 -19.65
C ASN A 46 -26.14 -52.57 -20.84
N CYS A 47 -24.81 -52.62 -20.59
CA CYS A 47 -23.73 -53.17 -21.43
C CYS A 47 -23.19 -52.20 -22.51
N LEU A 48 -21.88 -52.09 -22.78
CA LEU A 48 -20.72 -52.89 -22.34
C LEU A 48 -19.56 -52.07 -21.73
N PHE A 49 -18.74 -52.73 -20.92
CA PHE A 49 -17.39 -52.29 -20.57
C PHE A 49 -16.42 -52.48 -21.76
N ALA A 50 -15.56 -51.48 -22.01
CA ALA A 50 -14.33 -51.64 -22.78
C ALA A 50 -13.12 -51.25 -21.91
N LYS A 51 -12.09 -52.11 -21.91
CA LYS A 51 -10.84 -51.88 -21.15
C LYS A 51 -9.92 -50.96 -21.94
N ILE A 52 -9.13 -50.14 -21.25
CA ILE A 52 -7.93 -49.50 -21.80
C ILE A 52 -6.71 -50.21 -21.22
N ASP A 53 -5.79 -50.60 -22.10
CA ASP A 53 -4.59 -51.38 -21.79
C ASP A 53 -3.37 -50.43 -21.67
N PRO A 54 -2.60 -50.45 -20.57
CA PRO A 54 -1.41 -49.62 -20.40
C PRO A 54 -0.13 -50.34 -20.86
N SER A 55 0.38 -49.98 -22.04
CA SER A 55 1.73 -50.36 -22.47
C SER A 55 2.45 -49.22 -23.17
N LEU A 56 3.78 -49.35 -23.31
CA LEU A 56 4.74 -48.38 -23.87
C LEU A 56 5.12 -47.19 -22.97
N CYS A 57 6.10 -47.42 -22.07
CA CYS A 57 7.35 -46.65 -22.03
C CYS A 57 8.31 -47.16 -20.92
N THR A 58 9.21 -48.07 -21.28
CA THR A 58 10.43 -48.41 -20.50
C THR A 58 11.58 -48.78 -21.45
N ASN A 59 12.80 -48.44 -21.03
CA ASN A 59 14.14 -48.75 -21.60
C ASN A 59 14.78 -47.52 -22.29
N TRP A 60 15.96 -47.00 -21.89
CA TRP A 60 17.21 -47.67 -21.54
C TRP A 60 18.13 -46.88 -20.57
N SER A 61 19.24 -47.49 -20.14
CA SER A 61 20.26 -46.88 -19.28
C SER A 61 21.69 -47.36 -19.58
N HIS A 62 22.64 -46.42 -19.74
CA HIS A 62 24.11 -46.55 -19.61
C HIS A 62 24.85 -47.45 -20.63
N SER A 63 26.02 -47.09 -21.20
CA SER A 63 27.28 -46.93 -20.46
C SER A 63 28.51 -46.51 -21.34
N ARG A 64 29.26 -45.48 -20.88
CA ARG A 64 30.75 -45.31 -20.88
C ARG A 64 31.63 -44.99 -22.13
N TYR A 65 32.57 -44.07 -21.82
CA TYR A 65 34.03 -43.99 -22.13
C TYR A 65 34.59 -43.29 -23.39
N LEU A 66 35.54 -42.34 -23.12
CA LEU A 66 36.81 -42.00 -23.83
C LEU A 66 36.71 -41.53 -25.31
N SER A 67 37.64 -40.77 -25.90
CA SER A 67 38.77 -39.92 -25.45
C SER A 67 39.31 -39.12 -26.67
N SER A 68 39.98 -37.99 -26.40
CA SER A 68 41.12 -37.39 -27.13
C SER A 68 41.03 -36.89 -28.59
N ASP A 69 41.93 -35.91 -28.83
CA ASP A 69 42.50 -35.39 -30.10
C ASP A 69 41.70 -34.34 -30.89
N SER A 70 42.03 -33.03 -30.82
CA SER A 70 43.26 -32.27 -31.20
C SER A 70 43.23 -31.85 -32.69
N GLN A 71 43.68 -30.67 -33.14
CA GLN A 71 44.83 -29.82 -32.73
C GLN A 71 44.64 -28.30 -33.02
N ASN A 72 45.40 -27.48 -32.28
CA ASN A 72 46.12 -26.22 -32.62
C ASN A 72 45.41 -25.02 -33.30
N GLY A 73 45.71 -23.76 -32.94
CA GLY A 73 46.60 -23.28 -31.86
C GLY A 73 46.95 -21.78 -31.96
N ASN A 74 47.58 -21.27 -30.89
CA ASN A 74 48.32 -20.00 -30.73
C ASN A 74 47.47 -18.70 -30.84
N GLU A 75 47.67 -17.64 -30.03
CA GLU A 75 48.87 -17.15 -29.34
C GLU A 75 48.58 -16.66 -27.89
N ASP A 76 49.56 -16.85 -27.01
CA ASP A 76 49.71 -16.23 -25.67
C ASP A 76 50.34 -14.81 -25.82
N ASP A 77 50.59 -13.93 -24.83
CA ASP A 77 50.76 -14.08 -23.37
C ASP A 77 50.62 -12.69 -22.65
N ASP A 78 50.96 -12.62 -21.35
CA ASP A 78 51.27 -11.44 -20.49
C ASP A 78 50.08 -10.64 -19.86
N THR A 79 49.99 -10.39 -18.53
CA THR A 79 50.75 -10.83 -17.32
C THR A 79 49.94 -10.59 -16.00
N GLU A 80 50.52 -10.92 -14.83
CA GLU A 80 50.03 -10.80 -13.42
C GLU A 80 49.04 -11.91 -12.99
N GLU A 81 49.49 -13.12 -12.63
CA GLU A 81 50.28 -13.60 -11.45
C GLU A 81 49.48 -13.67 -10.13
N ASP A 82 49.29 -14.92 -9.66
CA ASP A 82 48.98 -15.29 -8.28
C ASP A 82 50.25 -15.20 -7.41
N ASP A 83 50.10 -15.09 -6.08
CA ASP A 83 50.94 -15.89 -5.16
C ASP A 83 50.30 -15.99 -3.76
N ASP A 84 50.62 -17.09 -3.07
CA ASP A 84 50.02 -17.55 -1.82
C ASP A 84 50.56 -16.85 -0.56
N GLU A 85 49.86 -16.99 0.57
CA GLU A 85 50.52 -17.11 1.87
C GLU A 85 49.73 -18.06 2.80
N ASP A 86 50.43 -19.09 3.29
CA ASP A 86 49.94 -20.10 4.23
C ASP A 86 49.67 -19.53 5.63
N ASP A 87 48.91 -20.25 6.46
CA ASP A 87 49.09 -20.17 7.92
C ASP A 87 48.74 -21.53 8.58
N GLU A 88 49.58 -21.93 9.54
CA GLU A 88 49.91 -23.35 9.79
C GLU A 88 48.97 -24.12 10.74
N ASP A 89 49.02 -25.46 10.63
CA ASP A 89 48.53 -26.39 11.64
C ASP A 89 49.37 -26.29 12.93
N TYR A 90 48.74 -25.93 14.05
CA TYR A 90 49.25 -26.22 15.39
C TYR A 90 48.38 -27.25 16.09
N ASP A 91 48.76 -28.53 15.93
CA ASP A 91 48.36 -29.60 16.83
C ASP A 91 49.32 -29.60 18.05
N SER A 92 48.82 -29.18 19.20
CA SER A 92 49.44 -29.49 20.49
C SER A 92 48.36 -30.03 21.42
N GLY A 93 48.23 -31.35 21.43
CA GLY A 93 47.36 -32.05 22.36
C GLY A 93 47.85 -31.92 23.81
N GLU A 94 46.90 -31.79 24.73
CA GLU A 94 47.04 -32.31 26.08
C GLU A 94 45.65 -32.79 26.55
N ASP A 95 45.60 -34.02 27.06
CA ASP A 95 44.40 -34.65 27.60
C ASP A 95 44.03 -34.01 28.94
N ASP A 96 43.28 -32.90 28.92
CA ASP A 96 42.61 -32.39 30.11
C ASP A 96 41.16 -32.90 30.16
N ASP A 97 41.01 -34.01 30.86
CA ASP A 97 39.75 -34.49 31.44
C ASP A 97 39.12 -33.34 32.26
N ILE A 98 38.21 -32.57 31.64
CA ILE A 98 37.22 -31.79 32.40
C ILE A 98 36.22 -32.79 32.99
N SER A 99 36.74 -33.48 34.00
CA SER A 99 36.00 -34.23 34.99
C SER A 99 34.77 -33.44 35.38
N VAL A 100 33.60 -34.07 35.20
CA VAL A 100 32.38 -33.59 35.82
C VAL A 100 32.68 -33.55 37.32
N PRO A 101 32.65 -32.39 38.00
CA PRO A 101 32.85 -32.36 39.44
C PRO A 101 31.74 -33.18 40.07
N SER A 102 32.17 -34.31 40.61
CA SER A 102 31.36 -35.23 41.37
C SER A 102 30.58 -34.47 42.44
N ARG A 103 29.28 -34.77 42.48
CA ARG A 103 28.37 -34.61 43.61
C ARG A 103 29.06 -34.26 44.95
N GLY A 104 29.09 -32.99 45.30
CA GLY A 104 29.27 -32.54 46.69
C GLY A 104 30.45 -31.61 46.95
N MET A 105 30.21 -30.31 46.77
CA MET A 105 30.68 -29.33 47.76
C MET A 105 29.61 -28.24 47.90
N GLN A 106 28.71 -28.42 48.86
CA GLN A 106 27.85 -27.31 49.28
C GLN A 106 28.76 -26.27 49.92
N LYS A 107 28.92 -25.11 49.28
CA LYS A 107 29.58 -23.97 49.91
C LYS A 107 28.68 -23.56 51.09
N GLU A 108 29.11 -23.85 52.32
CA GLU A 108 28.39 -23.43 53.52
C GLU A 108 28.53 -21.92 53.68
N TYR A 109 27.62 -21.19 53.05
CA TYR A 109 27.48 -19.75 53.29
C TYR A 109 27.15 -19.52 54.76
N THR A 110 27.94 -18.66 55.40
CA THR A 110 27.63 -18.16 56.75
C THR A 110 26.33 -17.35 56.72
N LYS A 111 25.71 -17.16 57.89
CA LYS A 111 24.43 -16.44 57.98
C LYS A 111 24.53 -15.01 57.43
N GLU A 112 25.65 -14.34 57.71
CA GLU A 112 25.92 -12.97 57.29
C GLU A 112 26.12 -12.85 55.77
N GLU A 113 26.80 -13.81 55.13
CA GLU A 113 26.94 -13.86 53.66
C GLU A 113 25.59 -14.07 52.96
N LYS A 114 24.71 -14.94 53.49
CA LYS A 114 23.36 -15.15 52.94
C LYS A 114 22.52 -13.88 53.01
N GLU A 115 22.56 -13.17 54.13
CA GLU A 115 21.84 -11.90 54.31
C GLU A 115 22.38 -10.80 53.39
N ALA A 116 23.70 -10.75 53.16
CA ALA A 116 24.34 -9.80 52.24
C ALA A 116 23.99 -10.07 50.77
N GLU A 117 24.04 -11.32 50.30
CA GLU A 117 23.70 -11.66 48.90
C GLU A 117 22.21 -11.40 48.61
N ALA A 118 21.31 -11.72 49.55
CA ALA A 118 19.88 -11.40 49.45
C ALA A 118 19.63 -9.88 49.38
N ALA A 119 20.27 -9.10 50.25
CA ALA A 119 20.15 -7.65 50.29
C ALA A 119 20.66 -6.98 49.00
N ALA A 120 21.73 -7.53 48.39
CA ALA A 120 22.25 -7.08 47.10
C ALA A 120 21.25 -7.32 45.95
N ILE A 121 20.52 -8.44 45.97
CA ILE A 121 19.46 -8.74 44.99
C ILE A 121 18.22 -7.87 45.21
N GLY A 122 17.93 -7.47 46.46
CA GLY A 122 16.86 -6.51 46.79
C GLY A 122 15.79 -7.04 47.76
N TYR A 123 16.09 -8.08 48.53
CA TYR A 123 15.17 -8.64 49.52
C TYR A 123 15.88 -9.04 50.82
N LYS A 124 15.12 -9.17 51.91
CA LYS A 124 15.54 -9.72 53.19
C LYS A 124 14.54 -10.78 53.65
N VAL A 125 15.03 -11.95 54.04
CA VAL A 125 14.21 -13.02 54.62
C VAL A 125 13.93 -12.71 56.09
N VAL A 126 12.67 -12.80 56.51
CA VAL A 126 12.23 -12.56 57.90
C VAL A 126 11.94 -13.89 58.63
N GLY A 127 11.70 -14.97 57.87
CA GLY A 127 11.35 -16.30 58.36
C GLY A 127 9.95 -16.73 57.93
N PRO A 128 9.48 -17.93 58.33
CA PRO A 128 8.19 -18.46 57.93
C PRO A 128 7.02 -17.63 58.50
N ILE A 129 5.97 -17.45 57.72
CA ILE A 129 4.80 -16.67 58.13
C ILE A 129 3.98 -17.36 59.23
N ASP A 130 3.70 -16.62 60.32
CA ASP A 130 2.80 -17.08 61.39
C ASP A 130 1.34 -17.03 60.94
N ARG A 131 0.70 -18.22 60.87
CA ARG A 131 -0.68 -18.40 60.42
C ARG A 131 -1.74 -17.76 61.31
N SER A 132 -1.37 -17.20 62.46
CA SER A 132 -2.28 -16.43 63.33
C SER A 132 -2.52 -14.98 62.87
N SER A 133 -1.86 -14.52 61.80
CA SER A 133 -1.81 -13.11 61.40
C SER A 133 -2.51 -12.74 60.07
N GLU A 134 -3.48 -13.55 59.60
CA GLU A 134 -4.32 -13.19 58.44
C GLU A 134 -5.38 -12.11 58.77
N VAL A 135 -4.93 -10.87 58.92
CA VAL A 135 -5.81 -9.70 58.78
C VAL A 135 -5.67 -9.18 57.35
N PHE A 136 -6.51 -9.68 56.45
CA PHE A 136 -6.71 -9.09 55.12
C PHE A 136 -7.18 -7.64 55.28
N LYS A 137 -6.25 -6.69 55.16
CA LYS A 137 -6.59 -5.26 55.08
C LYS A 137 -7.36 -5.01 53.77
N PRO A 138 -8.40 -4.18 53.77
CA PRO A 138 -9.11 -3.83 52.54
C PRO A 138 -8.17 -3.16 51.54
N TYR A 139 -8.43 -3.38 50.25
CA TYR A 139 -7.58 -2.94 49.13
C TYR A 139 -7.58 -1.41 49.00
N GLU A 140 -6.65 -0.73 49.67
CA GLU A 140 -6.37 0.67 49.38
C GLU A 140 -5.70 0.80 48.00
N PRO A 141 -6.04 1.81 47.18
CA PRO A 141 -5.47 2.01 45.85
C PRO A 141 -4.05 2.59 45.96
N VAL A 142 -3.13 1.75 46.40
CA VAL A 142 -1.70 2.01 46.56
C VAL A 142 -0.92 0.97 45.75
N PHE A 143 0.05 1.43 44.98
CA PHE A 143 1.00 0.58 44.26
C PHE A 143 2.44 1.02 44.53
N ALA A 144 3.37 0.07 44.45
CA ALA A 144 4.80 0.29 44.49
C ALA A 144 5.45 -0.15 43.18
N VAL A 145 6.63 0.37 42.87
CA VAL A 145 7.56 -0.23 41.91
C VAL A 145 8.76 -0.76 42.67
N VAL A 146 8.92 -2.08 42.68
CA VAL A 146 10.01 -2.78 43.39
C VAL A 146 11.02 -3.33 42.38
N GLN A 147 12.31 -3.22 42.69
CA GLN A 147 13.38 -3.85 41.91
C GLN A 147 13.86 -5.13 42.60
N ILE A 148 13.85 -6.23 41.87
CA ILE A 148 14.37 -7.53 42.32
C ILE A 148 15.37 -8.01 41.26
N GLY A 149 16.66 -8.02 41.61
CA GLY A 149 17.76 -8.25 40.67
C GLY A 149 17.79 -7.20 39.56
N SER A 150 17.75 -7.67 38.32
CA SER A 150 17.70 -6.89 37.08
C SER A 150 16.31 -6.37 36.71
N HIS A 151 15.25 -6.88 37.34
CA HIS A 151 13.86 -6.63 36.93
C HIS A 151 13.13 -5.66 37.87
N GLN A 152 12.22 -4.88 37.30
CA GLN A 152 11.32 -3.98 38.04
C GLN A 152 9.88 -4.45 37.90
N PHE A 153 9.14 -4.48 39.01
CA PHE A 153 7.76 -4.94 39.07
C PHE A 153 6.87 -3.83 39.65
N LYS A 154 5.82 -3.45 38.94
CA LYS A 154 4.71 -2.69 39.53
C LYS A 154 3.86 -3.67 40.32
N VAL A 155 3.64 -3.40 41.60
CA VAL A 155 2.91 -4.26 42.53
C VAL A 155 1.92 -3.49 43.38
N SER A 156 0.80 -4.14 43.69
CA SER A 156 -0.27 -3.67 44.57
C SER A 156 -0.47 -4.72 45.67
N ASN A 157 -1.20 -4.39 46.74
CA ASN A 157 -1.44 -5.38 47.79
C ASN A 157 -2.26 -6.57 47.25
N GLY A 158 -1.84 -7.80 47.54
CA GLY A 158 -2.47 -9.03 47.03
C GLY A 158 -2.03 -9.48 45.63
N ASP A 159 -1.24 -8.69 44.90
CA ASP A 159 -0.72 -9.11 43.58
C ASP A 159 0.25 -10.30 43.72
N SER A 160 0.27 -11.19 42.71
CA SER A 160 1.28 -12.26 42.58
C SER A 160 2.23 -11.96 41.42
N ILE A 161 3.54 -11.98 41.67
CA ILE A 161 4.60 -11.78 40.67
C ILE A 161 5.50 -13.01 40.55
N PHE A 162 6.11 -13.20 39.38
CA PHE A 162 7.16 -14.20 39.15
C PHE A 162 8.50 -13.50 38.96
N THR A 163 9.50 -13.89 39.73
CA THR A 163 10.89 -13.41 39.64
C THR A 163 11.81 -14.55 39.21
N GLU A 164 13.06 -14.22 38.87
CA GLU A 164 14.14 -15.21 38.85
C GLU A 164 14.22 -15.98 40.19
N ARG A 165 14.80 -17.18 40.16
CA ARG A 165 14.98 -18.03 41.35
C ARG A 165 15.72 -17.29 42.47
N LEU A 166 14.98 -16.90 43.51
CA LEU A 166 15.57 -16.37 44.72
C LEU A 166 16.28 -17.51 45.47
N LYS A 167 17.48 -17.21 45.98
CA LYS A 167 18.28 -18.11 46.81
C LYS A 167 17.95 -17.88 48.29
N PHE A 168 18.29 -18.85 49.15
CA PHE A 168 18.23 -18.71 50.61
C PHE A 168 16.85 -18.35 51.19
N CYS A 169 15.77 -18.60 50.47
CA CYS A 169 14.39 -18.52 50.95
C CYS A 169 13.64 -19.82 50.60
N ASP A 170 12.79 -20.25 51.51
CA ASP A 170 11.93 -21.43 51.36
C ASP A 170 10.45 -21.01 51.14
N VAL A 171 9.64 -21.97 50.72
CA VAL A 171 8.21 -21.73 50.49
C VAL A 171 7.51 -21.44 51.82
N ASN A 172 6.67 -20.39 51.84
CA ASN A 172 6.06 -19.73 53.00
C ASN A 172 6.97 -18.76 53.80
N ASP A 173 8.22 -18.50 53.36
CA ASP A 173 9.00 -17.42 53.96
C ASP A 173 8.41 -16.04 53.64
N LYS A 174 8.39 -15.17 54.65
CA LYS A 174 8.10 -13.75 54.53
C LYS A 174 9.35 -12.99 54.11
N LEU A 175 9.26 -12.26 53.01
CA LEU A 175 10.30 -11.41 52.45
C LEU A 175 9.96 -9.94 52.63
N ILE A 176 10.98 -9.13 52.92
CA ILE A 176 10.93 -7.66 52.82
C ILE A 176 11.69 -7.27 51.55
N LEU A 177 11.02 -6.62 50.61
CA LEU A 177 11.62 -6.04 49.41
C LEU A 177 12.05 -4.60 49.73
N ASN A 178 13.36 -4.33 49.70
CA ASN A 178 13.94 -3.08 50.18
C ASN A 178 14.25 -2.06 49.06
N LYS A 179 14.36 -2.50 47.80
CA LYS A 179 14.58 -1.63 46.63
C LYS A 179 13.26 -1.13 46.04
N VAL A 180 12.56 -0.28 46.78
CA VAL A 180 11.36 0.41 46.28
C VAL A 180 11.78 1.69 45.54
N LEU A 181 11.48 1.75 44.24
CA LEU A 181 11.84 2.87 43.35
C LEU A 181 10.75 3.96 43.31
N LEU A 182 9.49 3.58 43.51
CA LEU A 182 8.34 4.49 43.45
C LEU A 182 7.21 3.97 44.33
N LEU A 183 6.50 4.88 45.00
CA LEU A 183 5.20 4.64 45.63
C LEU A 183 4.15 5.54 44.98
N GLY A 184 2.98 5.00 44.67
CA GLY A 184 1.87 5.72 44.06
C GLY A 184 0.56 5.43 44.77
N SER A 185 -0.18 6.49 45.09
CA SER A 185 -1.54 6.44 45.65
C SER A 185 -2.47 7.35 44.83
N SER A 186 -3.77 7.29 45.12
CA SER A 186 -4.75 8.22 44.53
C SER A 186 -4.53 9.70 44.83
N ARG A 187 -3.66 10.05 45.81
CA ARG A 187 -3.41 11.44 46.24
C ARG A 187 -1.99 11.93 45.99
N GLN A 188 -1.01 11.02 45.91
CA GLN A 188 0.41 11.36 45.83
C GLN A 188 1.22 10.24 45.17
N THR A 189 2.21 10.63 44.36
CA THR A 189 3.26 9.76 43.83
C THR A 189 4.62 10.22 44.37
N ILE A 190 5.35 9.33 45.02
CA ILE A 190 6.69 9.55 45.58
C ILE A 190 7.68 8.76 44.73
N VAL A 191 8.61 9.46 44.07
CA VAL A 191 9.65 8.84 43.23
C VAL A 191 10.98 8.87 43.98
N GLY A 192 11.61 7.70 44.11
CA GLY A 192 12.88 7.51 44.80
C GLY A 192 14.07 8.12 44.05
N ARG A 193 15.11 8.46 44.80
CA ARG A 193 16.40 8.96 44.26
C ARG A 193 17.57 8.36 45.08
N PRO A 194 18.03 7.13 44.81
CA PRO A 194 17.54 6.16 43.82
C PRO A 194 16.37 5.27 44.30
N THR A 195 16.17 5.15 45.61
CA THR A 195 15.03 4.43 46.23
C THR A 195 14.24 5.38 47.14
N VAL A 196 13.06 4.95 47.62
CA VAL A 196 12.25 5.68 48.59
C VAL A 196 12.65 5.23 50.01
N PRO A 197 13.29 6.05 50.86
CA PRO A 197 13.94 5.58 52.10
C PRO A 197 13.01 4.99 53.17
N SER A 198 11.72 5.32 53.12
CA SER A 198 10.71 4.91 54.12
C SER A 198 9.71 3.89 53.57
N ALA A 199 9.94 3.38 52.36
CA ALA A 199 9.06 2.44 51.68
C ALA A 199 9.48 0.99 51.91
N VAL A 200 8.54 0.15 52.32
CA VAL A 200 8.77 -1.28 52.57
C VAL A 200 7.64 -2.07 51.93
N VAL A 201 7.98 -3.03 51.07
CA VAL A 201 6.99 -3.96 50.49
C VAL A 201 7.21 -5.34 51.09
N GLN A 202 6.16 -5.90 51.68
CA GLN A 202 6.18 -7.21 52.31
C GLN A 202 5.55 -8.24 51.36
N ALA A 203 6.24 -9.38 51.17
CA ALA A 203 5.80 -10.46 50.30
C ALA A 203 5.97 -11.83 50.98
N VAL A 204 5.31 -12.87 50.46
CA VAL A 204 5.55 -14.27 50.82
C VAL A 204 5.89 -15.09 49.58
N VAL A 205 6.82 -16.03 49.73
CA VAL A 205 7.14 -17.05 48.72
C VAL A 205 6.00 -18.06 48.65
N GLU A 206 5.26 -18.09 47.53
CA GLU A 206 4.18 -19.06 47.32
C GLU A 206 4.68 -20.39 46.76
N GLU A 207 5.61 -20.34 45.80
CA GLU A 207 6.19 -21.53 45.17
C GLU A 207 7.49 -21.20 44.42
N HIS A 208 8.29 -22.23 44.17
CA HIS A 208 9.36 -22.18 43.18
C HIS A 208 8.95 -23.04 41.98
N ALA A 209 8.90 -22.42 40.80
CA ALA A 209 8.34 -23.00 39.60
C ALA A 209 9.40 -23.13 38.49
N LEU A 210 9.14 -24.00 37.51
CA LEU A 210 9.91 -24.07 36.27
C LEU A 210 9.13 -23.40 35.15
N ASP A 211 9.76 -22.45 34.48
CA ASP A 211 9.19 -21.77 33.32
C ASP A 211 9.00 -22.71 32.11
N ALA A 212 8.26 -22.25 31.11
CA ALA A 212 8.07 -22.91 29.84
C ALA A 212 9.42 -23.31 29.20
N LYS A 213 9.45 -24.50 28.58
CA LYS A 213 10.69 -25.04 28.00
C LYS A 213 11.08 -24.27 26.75
N VAL A 214 12.07 -23.39 26.86
CA VAL A 214 12.70 -22.74 25.70
C VAL A 214 13.50 -23.76 24.92
N ILE A 215 13.20 -23.93 23.63
CA ILE A 215 13.86 -24.89 22.74
C ILE A 215 14.84 -24.14 21.84
N ILE A 216 16.13 -24.30 22.10
CA ILE A 216 17.22 -23.70 21.32
C ILE A 216 17.61 -24.68 20.22
N PHE A 217 17.34 -24.32 18.96
CA PHE A 217 17.64 -25.13 17.78
C PHE A 217 18.77 -24.49 16.94
N LYS A 218 19.89 -25.20 16.78
CA LYS A 218 21.05 -24.76 15.99
C LYS A 218 21.20 -25.64 14.74
N LYS A 219 21.13 -25.03 13.56
CA LYS A 219 21.26 -25.71 12.25
C LYS A 219 22.26 -24.95 11.36
N LYS A 220 23.26 -25.65 10.82
CA LYS A 220 24.17 -25.08 9.80
C LYS A 220 23.66 -25.49 8.41
N ARG A 221 23.44 -24.53 7.49
CA ARG A 221 22.96 -24.80 6.12
C ARG A 221 24.02 -25.60 5.34
N ARG A 222 23.60 -26.54 4.48
CA ARG A 222 24.44 -27.44 3.65
C ARG A 222 25.40 -28.38 4.39
N LYS A 223 25.83 -28.10 5.64
CA LYS A 223 26.73 -28.97 6.44
C LYS A 223 26.02 -30.10 7.24
N ASN A 224 24.78 -30.44 6.88
CA ASN A 224 23.84 -31.40 7.53
C ASN A 224 23.69 -31.37 9.08
N TYR A 225 24.32 -30.42 9.76
CA TYR A 225 24.35 -30.29 11.21
C TYR A 225 23.05 -29.71 11.78
N ARG A 226 22.46 -30.41 12.75
CA ARG A 226 21.32 -29.95 13.57
C ARG A 226 21.56 -30.39 15.02
N ARG A 227 21.40 -29.49 16.00
CA ARG A 227 21.29 -29.82 17.42
C ARG A 227 20.13 -29.05 18.04
N THR A 228 19.44 -29.70 18.98
CA THR A 228 18.36 -29.12 19.77
C THR A 228 18.73 -29.24 21.25
N LYS A 229 18.80 -28.13 21.99
CA LYS A 229 18.96 -28.12 23.45
C LYS A 229 17.76 -27.41 24.05
N GLY A 230 17.17 -27.98 25.10
CA GLY A 230 16.10 -27.33 25.84
C GLY A 230 16.62 -26.71 27.14
N HIS A 231 16.16 -25.52 27.47
CA HIS A 231 16.36 -24.86 28.76
C HIS A 231 15.01 -24.66 29.46
N ARG A 232 15.01 -24.64 30.78
CA ARG A 232 13.89 -24.15 31.61
C ARG A 232 14.48 -23.24 32.66
N GLN A 233 13.94 -22.04 32.79
CA GLN A 233 14.36 -21.13 33.84
C GLN A 233 13.68 -21.51 35.15
N GLU A 234 14.41 -21.46 36.26
CA GLU A 234 13.82 -21.55 37.59
C GLU A 234 13.29 -20.17 38.00
N LEU A 235 12.05 -20.12 38.47
CA LEU A 235 11.35 -18.91 38.90
C LEU A 235 10.89 -19.03 40.35
N THR A 236 10.65 -17.90 40.99
CA THR A 236 10.02 -17.81 42.31
C THR A 236 8.75 -16.98 42.21
N LYS A 237 7.63 -17.52 42.71
CA LYS A 237 6.36 -16.80 42.77
C LYS A 237 6.23 -16.15 44.14
N LEU A 238 6.02 -14.84 44.14
CA LEU A 238 5.81 -14.03 45.34
C LEU A 238 4.39 -13.47 45.35
N ARG A 239 3.69 -13.52 46.48
CA ARG A 239 2.45 -12.75 46.72
C ARG A 239 2.74 -11.59 47.66
N ILE A 240 2.25 -10.41 47.31
CA ILE A 240 2.41 -9.18 48.09
C ILE A 240 1.35 -9.12 49.20
N ILE A 241 1.77 -8.74 50.41
CA ILE A 241 0.94 -8.74 51.63
C ILE A 241 0.68 -7.33 52.15
N ASP A 242 1.67 -6.45 52.05
CA ASP A 242 1.54 -5.06 52.50
C ASP A 242 2.54 -4.13 51.81
N ILE A 243 2.17 -2.85 51.75
CA ILE A 243 2.98 -1.77 51.19
C ILE A 243 2.96 -0.62 52.20
N GLU A 244 4.07 -0.42 52.88
CA GLU A 244 4.26 0.60 53.91
C GLU A 244 5.10 1.77 53.34
N GLY A 245 4.88 3.00 53.85
CA GLY A 245 5.65 4.19 53.46
C GLY A 245 4.86 5.36 52.86
N ILE A 246 3.53 5.36 52.95
CA ILE A 246 2.68 6.53 52.66
C ILE A 246 1.94 6.90 53.96
N ASP A 247 1.97 8.18 54.33
CA ASP A 247 1.24 8.68 55.51
C ASP A 247 -0.26 8.44 55.34
N LYS A 248 -0.85 7.71 56.28
CA LYS A 248 -2.30 7.47 56.31
C LYS A 248 -3.02 8.79 56.59
N PRO A 249 -3.95 9.24 55.73
CA PRO A 249 -4.61 10.51 55.95
C PRO A 249 -5.60 10.43 57.11
N GLU A 250 -5.42 11.27 58.13
CA GLU A 250 -6.40 11.48 59.19
C GLU A 250 -7.75 11.92 58.61
N ILE A 251 -8.84 11.38 59.17
CA ILE A 251 -10.21 11.71 58.76
C ILE A 251 -10.60 13.01 59.47
N ILE A 252 -10.42 14.14 58.79
CA ILE A 252 -10.87 15.44 59.30
C ILE A 252 -12.34 15.66 58.93
N GLU A 253 -13.20 15.65 59.95
CA GLU A 253 -14.62 16.00 59.80
C GLU A 253 -14.79 17.47 59.39
N LYS A 254 -15.64 17.72 58.39
CA LYS A 254 -15.97 19.08 57.95
C LYS A 254 -16.93 19.74 58.95
N SER A 255 -16.45 20.74 59.70
CA SER A 255 -17.32 21.77 60.27
C SER A 255 -17.34 23.00 59.36
N SER A 256 -18.52 23.59 59.18
CA SER A 256 -18.76 24.73 58.29
C SER A 256 -19.01 26.01 59.09
N LYS A 257 -18.37 27.13 58.73
CA LYS A 257 -18.96 28.49 58.75
C LYS A 257 -18.05 29.61 58.20
N VAL A 258 -18.57 30.28 57.17
CA VAL A 258 -18.67 31.75 57.00
C VAL A 258 -17.39 32.63 56.99
N ALA A 259 -17.02 33.01 55.75
CA ALA A 259 -16.73 34.37 55.23
C ALA A 259 -15.84 35.38 56.00
N GLY A 260 -14.80 35.86 55.30
CA GLY A 260 -14.11 37.13 55.52
C GLY A 260 -13.45 37.62 54.23
N LYS A 261 -13.61 38.91 53.87
CA LYS A 261 -13.12 39.48 52.59
C LYS A 261 -11.60 39.69 52.60
N GLY A 262 -10.94 39.39 51.48
CA GLY A 262 -9.55 39.77 51.21
C GLY A 262 -9.28 39.83 49.71
N SER A 263 -9.10 41.03 49.17
CA SER A 263 -8.78 41.22 47.74
C SER A 263 -7.31 40.90 47.48
N LEU A 264 -7.02 39.95 46.60
CA LEU A 264 -5.70 39.81 45.98
C LEU A 264 -5.87 39.66 44.46
N LEU A 265 -4.99 40.31 43.70
CA LEU A 265 -5.08 40.35 42.23
C LEU A 265 -4.99 38.95 41.62
N LEU A 266 -6.02 38.57 40.87
CA LEU A 266 -5.95 37.42 39.99
C LEU A 266 -5.15 37.79 38.73
N LEU A 267 -3.83 37.62 38.79
CA LEU A 267 -3.07 37.37 37.57
C LEU A 267 -3.62 36.07 36.99
N SER A 268 -4.31 36.16 35.86
CA SER A 268 -4.85 35.00 35.16
C SER A 268 -3.71 34.20 34.52
N LEU A 269 -2.99 33.45 35.35
CA LEU A 269 -2.40 32.20 34.91
C LEU A 269 -3.55 31.35 34.39
N SER A 270 -3.74 31.37 33.07
CA SER A 270 -4.60 30.42 32.38
C SER A 270 -4.26 29.04 32.92
N SER A 271 -5.28 28.33 33.42
CA SER A 271 -5.17 26.92 33.80
C SER A 271 -4.35 26.21 32.72
N PRO A 272 -3.35 25.38 33.06
CA PRO A 272 -2.58 24.67 32.05
C PRO A 272 -3.59 23.92 31.19
N SER A 273 -3.76 24.40 29.95
CA SER A 273 -4.68 23.80 28.99
C SER A 273 -4.39 22.32 29.01
N ALA A 274 -5.40 21.50 29.33
CA ALA A 274 -5.26 20.05 29.26
C ALA A 274 -4.52 19.74 27.96
N MET A 275 -3.41 19.00 28.05
CA MET A 275 -2.51 18.83 26.91
C MET A 275 -3.28 18.22 25.76
N ASP A 276 -3.69 19.06 24.82
CA ASP A 276 -4.33 18.64 23.60
C ASP A 276 -3.21 18.18 22.66
N PRO A 277 -3.05 16.86 22.45
CA PRO A 277 -1.98 16.31 21.62
C PRO A 277 -2.20 16.65 20.14
N TYR A 278 -3.36 17.21 19.77
CA TYR A 278 -3.71 17.57 18.41
C TYR A 278 -3.53 19.07 18.12
N LYS A 279 -3.57 19.93 19.15
CA LYS A 279 -3.32 21.38 19.02
C LYS A 279 -1.94 21.72 18.47
N TYR A 280 -0.93 20.92 18.78
CA TYR A 280 0.47 21.14 18.41
C TYR A 280 1.01 20.10 17.41
N ARG A 281 0.15 19.61 16.48
CA ARG A 281 0.63 18.81 15.35
C ARG A 281 1.66 19.61 14.53
N PRO A 282 2.78 19.02 14.08
CA PRO A 282 3.81 19.72 13.30
C PRO A 282 3.22 20.45 12.09
N SER A 283 3.45 21.77 12.04
CA SER A 283 2.93 22.67 11.01
C SER A 283 3.79 23.92 10.96
N SER A 284 4.03 24.45 9.76
CA SER A 284 4.80 25.69 9.58
C SER A 284 4.18 26.91 10.28
N ALA A 285 2.87 26.87 10.55
CA ALA A 285 2.17 27.89 11.32
C ALA A 285 2.57 27.94 12.81
N TYR A 286 3.27 26.91 13.32
CA TYR A 286 3.74 26.79 14.70
C TYR A 286 5.27 26.69 14.81
N ASN A 287 6.00 27.01 13.74
CA ASN A 287 7.47 26.96 13.74
C ASN A 287 8.08 27.95 14.74
N THR A 288 9.10 27.49 15.45
CA THR A 288 10.03 28.33 16.22
C THR A 288 10.93 29.16 15.30
N PRO A 289 11.50 30.28 15.77
CA PRO A 289 12.47 31.08 15.00
C PRO A 289 13.86 30.42 14.91
N PHE A 290 14.05 29.27 15.56
CA PHE A 290 15.27 28.45 15.55
C PHE A 290 14.95 27.01 15.14
N CYS A 291 15.96 26.30 14.65
CA CYS A 291 15.85 24.87 14.31
C CYS A 291 15.58 24.01 15.55
N THR A 292 14.87 22.90 15.38
CA THR A 292 14.67 21.88 16.42
C THR A 292 14.90 20.48 15.86
N THR A 293 15.10 19.50 16.75
CA THR A 293 14.90 18.07 16.44
C THR A 293 13.43 17.80 16.10
N ASN A 294 13.10 16.61 15.57
CA ASN A 294 11.70 16.21 15.39
C ASN A 294 10.95 16.05 16.73
N SER A 295 11.70 15.81 17.82
CA SER A 295 11.18 15.82 19.20
C SER A 295 11.01 17.23 19.80
N GLY A 296 11.34 18.29 19.06
CA GLY A 296 11.15 19.69 19.46
C GLY A 296 12.27 20.29 20.32
N ALA A 297 13.39 19.59 20.51
CA ALA A 297 14.53 20.11 21.25
C ALA A 297 15.26 21.20 20.44
N PRO A 298 15.57 22.39 21.00
CA PRO A 298 16.29 23.45 20.28
C PRO A 298 17.69 23.03 19.82
N ILE A 299 18.01 23.35 18.56
CA ILE A 299 19.33 23.13 17.96
C ILE A 299 20.14 24.41 18.05
N TRP A 300 21.26 24.39 18.77
CA TRP A 300 22.17 25.53 18.91
C TRP A 300 23.16 25.66 17.73
N ASN A 301 23.50 24.54 17.08
CA ASN A 301 24.42 24.49 15.95
C ASN A 301 23.93 23.44 14.93
N ASN A 302 23.75 23.83 13.67
CA ASN A 302 23.30 22.95 12.58
C ASN A 302 24.30 22.89 11.40
N THR A 303 25.51 23.40 11.61
CA THR A 303 26.58 23.52 10.60
C THR A 303 27.81 22.67 10.92
N ALA A 304 28.01 22.30 12.18
CA ALA A 304 29.05 21.38 12.62
C ALA A 304 28.47 20.11 13.26
N VAL A 305 29.24 19.03 13.21
CA VAL A 305 28.99 17.75 13.91
C VAL A 305 29.73 17.73 15.24
N MET A 306 29.31 16.89 16.18
CA MET A 306 30.05 16.66 17.41
C MET A 306 31.31 15.83 17.16
N SER A 307 32.49 16.35 17.53
CA SER A 307 33.79 15.71 17.33
C SER A 307 34.74 15.88 18.53
N VAL A 308 35.76 15.03 18.63
CA VAL A 308 36.83 15.15 19.64
C VAL A 308 37.79 16.29 19.29
N GLY A 309 37.36 17.52 19.55
CA GLY A 309 38.08 18.73 19.11
C GLY A 309 37.99 18.96 17.60
N GLU A 310 38.69 19.99 17.11
CA GLU A 310 38.55 20.51 15.73
C GLU A 310 38.93 19.52 14.62
N ARG A 311 39.74 18.50 14.93
CA ARG A 311 40.28 17.52 13.95
C ARG A 311 40.08 16.06 14.35
N GLY A 312 39.33 15.79 15.42
CA GLY A 312 39.08 14.44 15.91
C GLY A 312 37.94 13.72 15.20
N PRO A 313 37.73 12.42 15.50
CA PRO A 313 36.59 11.67 14.99
C PRO A 313 35.25 12.25 15.47
N ILE A 314 34.20 11.99 14.70
CA ILE A 314 32.81 12.30 15.07
C ILE A 314 32.30 11.35 16.15
N LEU A 315 31.31 11.78 16.93
CA LEU A 315 30.75 11.00 18.04
C LEU A 315 29.33 10.49 17.73
N LEU A 316 29.07 9.22 18.05
CA LEU A 316 27.75 8.58 17.87
C LEU A 316 26.68 9.13 18.82
N GLU A 317 27.06 9.93 19.82
CA GLU A 317 26.10 10.64 20.69
C GLU A 317 25.50 11.90 20.06
N ASP A 318 25.95 12.29 18.84
CA ASP A 318 25.34 13.35 18.04
C ASP A 318 23.97 12.91 17.50
N TYR A 319 22.96 12.96 18.38
CA TYR A 319 21.58 12.63 18.07
C TYR A 319 21.01 13.46 16.91
N GLN A 320 21.41 14.73 16.81
CA GLN A 320 20.93 15.64 15.76
C GLN A 320 21.46 15.23 14.39
N LEU A 321 22.76 14.90 14.28
CA LEU A 321 23.34 14.35 13.06
C LEU A 321 22.63 13.06 12.65
N ILE A 322 22.45 12.14 13.60
CA ILE A 322 21.79 10.85 13.35
C ILE A 322 20.36 11.06 12.85
N GLU A 323 19.56 11.86 13.54
CA GLU A 323 18.16 12.11 13.16
C GLU A 323 18.04 12.79 11.79
N LYS A 324 18.86 13.81 11.52
CA LYS A 324 18.86 14.56 10.26
C LYS A 324 19.22 13.66 9.07
N ILE A 325 20.28 12.86 9.19
CA ILE A 325 20.70 11.93 8.13
C ILE A 325 19.73 10.75 7.99
N ALA A 326 19.18 10.23 9.09
CA ALA A 326 18.17 9.16 9.06
C ALA A 326 16.87 9.62 8.38
N THR A 327 16.49 10.90 8.55
CA THR A 327 15.33 11.49 7.87
C THR A 327 15.62 11.69 6.38
N PHE A 328 16.73 12.34 6.03
CA PHE A 328 17.15 12.59 4.64
C PHE A 328 17.21 11.30 3.80
N THR A 329 17.82 10.25 4.35
CA THR A 329 17.92 8.93 3.68
C THR A 329 16.59 8.20 3.50
N ARG A 330 15.48 8.74 4.01
CA ARG A 330 14.12 8.18 3.92
C ARG A 330 13.11 9.10 3.22
N GLU A 331 13.53 10.23 2.67
CA GLU A 331 12.63 11.15 1.93
C GLU A 331 12.01 10.55 0.65
N ARG A 332 12.62 9.51 0.08
CA ARG A 332 12.21 8.95 -1.22
C ARG A 332 11.27 7.77 -1.01
N ILE A 333 10.00 7.97 -1.35
CA ILE A 333 9.03 6.89 -1.56
C ILE A 333 9.16 6.31 -2.98
N PRO A 334 8.63 5.11 -3.26
CA PRO A 334 8.53 4.60 -4.62
C PRO A 334 7.74 5.56 -5.52
N GLU A 335 8.21 5.74 -6.76
CA GLU A 335 7.41 6.44 -7.77
C GLU A 335 6.24 5.57 -8.26
N ARG A 336 5.40 6.12 -9.14
CA ARG A 336 4.31 5.34 -9.75
C ARG A 336 4.91 4.43 -10.83
N VAL A 337 4.44 3.18 -10.91
CA VAL A 337 4.87 2.19 -11.92
C VAL A 337 4.76 2.72 -13.36
N VAL A 338 3.70 3.51 -13.60
CA VAL A 338 3.44 4.29 -14.81
C VAL A 338 3.00 5.70 -14.40
N HIS A 339 3.16 6.68 -15.29
CA HIS A 339 2.88 8.09 -15.03
C HIS A 339 3.71 8.70 -13.88
N ALA A 340 4.97 8.27 -13.73
CA ALA A 340 5.89 8.78 -12.70
C ALA A 340 6.15 10.28 -12.87
N ARG A 341 6.59 10.71 -14.05
CA ARG A 341 6.75 12.12 -14.40
C ARG A 341 5.40 12.82 -14.58
N GLY A 342 5.18 13.92 -13.88
CA GLY A 342 3.96 14.72 -13.98
C GLY A 342 3.80 15.80 -12.93
N ALA A 343 2.87 16.73 -13.16
CA ALA A 343 2.59 17.88 -12.29
C ALA A 343 1.08 18.01 -12.00
N SER A 344 0.77 18.67 -10.88
CA SER A 344 -0.61 18.85 -10.41
C SER A 344 -0.96 20.31 -10.16
N ALA A 345 -2.23 20.65 -10.37
CA ALA A 345 -2.81 21.95 -10.04
C ALA A 345 -4.23 21.81 -9.49
N LYS A 346 -4.66 22.80 -8.70
CA LYS A 346 -5.95 22.86 -8.03
C LYS A 346 -6.90 23.78 -8.82
N GLY A 347 -8.19 23.53 -8.68
CA GLY A 347 -9.21 24.29 -9.39
C GLY A 347 -10.63 23.93 -8.97
N PHE A 348 -11.56 24.19 -9.88
CA PHE A 348 -12.94 23.75 -9.75
C PHE A 348 -13.47 23.21 -11.08
N PHE A 349 -14.44 22.31 -10.98
CA PHE A 349 -15.34 21.96 -12.07
C PHE A 349 -16.69 22.65 -11.83
N GLU A 350 -17.28 23.19 -12.89
CA GLU A 350 -18.59 23.84 -12.88
C GLU A 350 -19.50 23.21 -13.93
N VAL A 351 -20.68 22.75 -13.50
CA VAL A 351 -21.73 22.29 -14.42
C VAL A 351 -22.28 23.47 -15.20
N THR A 352 -22.36 23.38 -16.53
CA THR A 352 -22.91 24.44 -17.39
C THR A 352 -24.18 24.03 -18.12
N HIS A 353 -24.45 22.72 -18.21
CA HIS A 353 -25.63 22.15 -18.88
C HIS A 353 -26.28 21.12 -17.97
N ASP A 354 -27.61 21.04 -18.00
CA ASP A 354 -28.34 20.01 -17.25
C ASP A 354 -28.08 18.63 -17.88
N VAL A 355 -27.73 17.66 -17.02
CA VAL A 355 -27.50 16.24 -17.34
C VAL A 355 -28.17 15.31 -16.33
N SER A 356 -29.14 15.81 -15.56
CA SER A 356 -29.85 15.07 -14.51
C SER A 356 -30.73 13.92 -15.04
N ASP A 357 -31.04 13.93 -16.34
CA ASP A 357 -31.65 12.83 -17.10
C ASP A 357 -30.71 11.64 -17.32
N LEU A 358 -29.39 11.85 -17.19
CA LEU A 358 -28.33 10.86 -17.36
C LEU A 358 -27.78 10.36 -16.02
N SER A 359 -27.55 11.24 -15.05
CA SER A 359 -26.92 10.90 -13.77
C SER A 359 -27.62 11.54 -12.57
N CYS A 360 -27.68 10.81 -11.44
CA CYS A 360 -28.09 11.36 -10.15
C CYS A 360 -26.93 11.89 -9.28
N ALA A 361 -25.69 11.91 -9.79
CA ALA A 361 -24.52 12.33 -9.01
C ALA A 361 -24.63 13.78 -8.50
N ASP A 362 -24.41 14.00 -7.19
CA ASP A 362 -24.59 15.32 -6.56
C ASP A 362 -23.82 16.44 -7.26
N PHE A 363 -22.60 16.18 -7.73
CA PHE A 363 -21.77 17.19 -8.39
C PHE A 363 -22.26 17.60 -9.79
N LEU A 364 -23.21 16.85 -10.38
CA LEU A 364 -23.85 17.10 -11.68
C LEU A 364 -25.30 17.61 -11.55
N ARG A 365 -25.79 17.84 -10.34
CA ARG A 365 -27.23 18.03 -10.04
C ARG A 365 -27.94 19.20 -10.73
N ALA A 366 -27.22 20.25 -11.13
CA ALA A 366 -27.75 21.44 -11.82
C ALA A 366 -26.62 22.32 -12.39
N PRO A 367 -26.86 23.12 -13.44
CA PRO A 367 -25.96 24.20 -13.87
C PRO A 367 -25.60 25.18 -12.74
N GLY A 368 -24.38 25.73 -12.79
CA GLY A 368 -23.81 26.63 -11.77
C GLY A 368 -23.24 25.91 -10.53
N VAL A 369 -23.40 24.59 -10.42
CA VAL A 369 -22.81 23.80 -9.34
C VAL A 369 -21.30 23.71 -9.53
N GLN A 370 -20.55 24.31 -8.59
CA GLN A 370 -19.10 24.22 -8.53
C GLN A 370 -18.64 23.14 -7.55
N THR A 371 -17.64 22.36 -7.96
CA THR A 371 -17.02 21.27 -7.20
C THR A 371 -15.50 21.46 -7.20
N PRO A 372 -14.84 21.51 -6.03
CA PRO A 372 -13.38 21.61 -5.98
C PRO A 372 -12.72 20.40 -6.63
N VAL A 373 -11.59 20.62 -7.33
CA VAL A 373 -10.80 19.55 -7.95
C VAL A 373 -9.31 19.71 -7.71
N ILE A 374 -8.59 18.58 -7.80
CA ILE A 374 -7.16 18.58 -8.14
C ILE A 374 -6.96 17.74 -9.40
N VAL A 375 -6.13 18.24 -10.31
CA VAL A 375 -5.81 17.59 -11.58
C VAL A 375 -4.33 17.29 -11.62
N ARG A 376 -3.96 16.11 -12.11
CA ARG A 376 -2.58 15.73 -12.40
C ARG A 376 -2.42 15.37 -13.87
N PHE A 377 -1.47 16.04 -14.51
CA PHE A 377 -0.98 15.70 -15.83
C PHE A 377 0.33 14.93 -15.73
N SER A 378 0.65 14.11 -16.73
CA SER A 378 1.84 13.24 -16.70
C SER A 378 2.22 12.73 -18.08
N THR A 379 3.45 12.23 -18.26
CA THR A 379 3.77 11.25 -19.33
C THR A 379 3.31 9.85 -18.86
N VAL A 380 3.70 8.74 -19.51
CA VAL A 380 3.32 7.37 -19.07
C VAL A 380 4.52 6.52 -18.69
N ILE A 381 5.50 6.42 -19.57
CA ILE A 381 6.46 5.31 -19.55
C ILE A 381 7.66 5.57 -18.66
N HIS A 382 8.19 6.78 -18.71
CA HIS A 382 9.50 7.12 -18.17
C HIS A 382 9.43 7.54 -16.69
N GLU A 383 10.57 7.45 -16.01
CA GLU A 383 10.74 7.73 -14.57
C GLU A 383 10.52 9.22 -14.24
N ARG A 384 10.36 9.56 -12.96
CA ARG A 384 10.06 10.93 -12.51
C ARG A 384 11.01 12.03 -13.03
N GLY A 385 12.26 11.68 -13.36
CA GLY A 385 13.27 12.59 -13.91
C GLY A 385 13.22 12.82 -15.43
N SER A 386 12.35 12.14 -16.16
CA SER A 386 12.36 12.15 -17.63
C SER A 386 11.97 13.50 -18.25
N PRO A 387 12.46 13.84 -19.46
CA PRO A 387 11.95 14.98 -20.22
C PRO A 387 10.46 14.87 -20.52
N GLU A 388 9.73 15.98 -20.37
CA GLU A 388 8.31 16.06 -20.71
C GLU A 388 8.04 16.17 -22.22
N THR A 389 9.08 16.32 -23.06
CA THR A 389 9.00 16.42 -24.52
C THR A 389 8.99 15.07 -25.23
N LEU A 390 9.19 13.95 -24.52
CA LEU A 390 9.22 12.62 -25.13
C LEU A 390 7.86 12.27 -25.78
N ARG A 391 7.90 11.53 -26.90
CA ARG A 391 6.71 10.99 -27.56
C ARG A 391 6.13 9.88 -26.68
N ASP A 392 4.95 10.14 -26.12
CA ASP A 392 4.31 9.33 -25.09
C ASP A 392 2.82 9.73 -25.04
N PRO A 393 1.85 8.88 -24.65
CA PRO A 393 0.57 9.41 -24.21
C PRO A 393 0.78 10.35 -23.01
N ARG A 394 -0.21 11.20 -22.72
CA ARG A 394 -0.20 12.05 -21.54
C ARG A 394 -1.37 11.65 -20.64
N GLY A 395 -1.11 11.40 -19.36
CA GLY A 395 -2.17 11.17 -18.38
C GLY A 395 -2.90 12.47 -18.06
N PHE A 396 -4.23 12.40 -17.91
CA PHE A 396 -5.12 13.50 -17.52
C PHE A 396 -6.06 12.96 -16.43
N ALA A 397 -5.62 13.05 -15.17
CA ALA A 397 -6.35 12.51 -14.03
C ALA A 397 -7.00 13.65 -13.21
N VAL A 398 -8.32 13.59 -13.02
CA VAL A 398 -9.12 14.60 -12.29
C VAL A 398 -9.75 13.96 -11.06
N LYS A 399 -9.48 14.52 -9.87
CA LYS A 399 -10.12 14.15 -8.61
C LYS A 399 -11.13 15.22 -8.25
N PHE A 400 -12.40 14.84 -8.19
CA PHE A 400 -13.52 15.68 -7.78
C PHE A 400 -13.82 15.46 -6.31
N TYR A 401 -13.74 16.52 -5.50
CA TYR A 401 -14.09 16.47 -4.08
C TYR A 401 -15.60 16.75 -3.92
N THR A 402 -16.43 15.74 -4.19
CA THR A 402 -17.90 15.89 -4.16
C THR A 402 -18.45 15.83 -2.72
N ARG A 403 -19.73 16.15 -2.55
CA ARG A 403 -20.43 16.04 -1.26
C ARG A 403 -20.75 14.59 -0.86
N GLU A 404 -20.60 13.64 -1.77
CA GLU A 404 -20.93 12.21 -1.60
C GLU A 404 -19.70 11.29 -1.75
N GLY A 405 -18.50 11.87 -1.66
CA GLY A 405 -17.22 11.16 -1.79
C GLY A 405 -16.30 11.75 -2.86
N ASN A 406 -15.10 11.19 -3.00
CA ASN A 406 -14.20 11.56 -4.07
C ASN A 406 -14.51 10.72 -5.32
N PHE A 407 -14.74 11.39 -6.46
CA PHE A 407 -14.81 10.75 -7.77
C PHE A 407 -13.50 10.98 -8.51
N ASP A 408 -12.88 9.94 -9.04
CA ASP A 408 -11.61 10.00 -9.75
C ASP A 408 -11.81 9.63 -11.24
N LEU A 409 -11.76 10.63 -12.14
CA LEU A 409 -11.76 10.41 -13.58
C LEU A 409 -10.31 10.32 -14.08
N VAL A 410 -9.80 9.10 -14.21
CA VAL A 410 -8.39 8.83 -14.54
C VAL A 410 -8.21 8.53 -16.02
N GLY A 411 -8.04 9.58 -16.82
CA GLY A 411 -7.97 9.56 -18.28
C GLY A 411 -6.58 9.76 -18.89
N ASN A 412 -6.53 9.83 -20.22
CA ASN A 412 -5.36 10.15 -21.04
C ASN A 412 -5.69 11.22 -22.10
N ASN A 413 -4.70 11.79 -22.78
CA ASN A 413 -4.88 12.67 -23.94
C ASN A 413 -5.25 11.94 -25.25
N PHE A 414 -5.27 10.60 -25.25
CA PHE A 414 -5.77 9.78 -26.34
C PHE A 414 -7.12 9.15 -25.93
N PRO A 415 -8.11 9.06 -26.84
CA PRO A 415 -9.42 8.45 -26.53
C PRO A 415 -9.40 6.92 -26.43
N VAL A 416 -8.24 6.29 -26.70
CA VAL A 416 -8.07 4.84 -26.80
C VAL A 416 -6.77 4.39 -26.13
N PHE A 417 -6.64 3.08 -25.90
CA PHE A 417 -5.45 2.45 -25.33
C PHE A 417 -4.90 1.32 -26.22
N PHE A 418 -3.64 0.90 -25.99
CA PHE A 418 -2.93 -0.04 -26.87
C PHE A 418 -3.42 -1.49 -26.79
N VAL A 419 -4.11 -1.89 -25.73
CA VAL A 419 -4.64 -3.25 -25.51
C VAL A 419 -6.06 -3.20 -24.97
N ARG A 420 -6.90 -4.17 -25.37
CA ARG A 420 -8.32 -4.27 -25.00
C ARG A 420 -8.61 -5.01 -23.70
N ASP A 421 -7.65 -5.79 -23.20
CA ASP A 421 -7.80 -6.62 -22.00
C ASP A 421 -6.66 -6.35 -21.01
N ALA A 422 -7.00 -6.14 -19.74
CA ALA A 422 -6.04 -5.82 -18.69
C ALA A 422 -5.05 -6.93 -18.37
N MET A 423 -5.31 -8.17 -18.80
CA MET A 423 -4.32 -9.24 -18.74
C MET A 423 -3.01 -8.84 -19.44
N GLN A 424 -3.10 -8.07 -20.54
CA GLN A 424 -1.95 -7.60 -21.32
C GLN A 424 -1.34 -6.29 -20.82
N PHE A 425 -1.92 -5.64 -19.80
CA PHE A 425 -1.42 -4.36 -19.30
C PHE A 425 0.03 -4.44 -18.77
N PRO A 426 0.45 -5.46 -18.00
CA PRO A 426 1.83 -5.57 -17.57
C PRO A 426 2.80 -5.72 -18.74
N ASP A 427 2.42 -6.48 -19.77
CA ASP A 427 3.31 -6.83 -20.87
C ASP A 427 3.45 -5.72 -21.91
N VAL A 428 2.37 -4.98 -22.22
CA VAL A 428 2.50 -3.74 -23.01
C VAL A 428 3.35 -2.70 -22.28
N ILE A 429 3.18 -2.50 -20.97
CA ILE A 429 4.01 -1.57 -20.20
C ILE A 429 5.48 -2.03 -20.15
N ARG A 430 5.74 -3.34 -20.03
CA ARG A 430 7.11 -3.89 -20.10
C ARG A 430 7.74 -3.72 -21.48
N ALA A 431 6.96 -3.84 -22.56
CA ALA A 431 7.42 -3.64 -23.93
C ALA A 431 7.74 -2.17 -24.21
N PHE A 432 6.94 -1.26 -23.66
CA PHE A 432 7.16 0.18 -23.79
C PHE A 432 8.22 0.75 -22.84
N LYS A 433 8.49 0.19 -21.65
CA LYS A 433 9.56 0.66 -20.74
C LYS A 433 10.98 0.32 -21.25
N PRO A 434 12.05 0.81 -20.59
CA PRO A 434 13.42 0.44 -20.93
C PRO A 434 13.68 -1.08 -20.90
N ASN A 435 14.57 -1.54 -21.78
CA ASN A 435 14.92 -2.95 -21.93
C ASN A 435 15.55 -3.52 -20.63
N PRO A 436 15.13 -4.69 -20.12
CA PRO A 436 15.69 -5.28 -18.90
C PRO A 436 17.19 -5.65 -18.98
N LYS A 437 17.78 -5.78 -20.19
CA LYS A 437 19.21 -6.08 -20.38
C LYS A 437 20.09 -4.83 -20.45
N SER A 438 19.69 -3.82 -21.23
CA SER A 438 20.49 -2.62 -21.51
C SER A 438 20.05 -1.38 -20.73
N HIS A 439 18.86 -1.42 -20.12
CA HIS A 439 18.17 -0.27 -19.55
C HIS A 439 17.98 0.92 -20.52
N LEU A 440 18.03 0.65 -21.83
CA LEU A 440 17.77 1.63 -22.87
C LEU A 440 16.30 1.58 -23.31
N GLN A 441 15.76 2.75 -23.64
CA GLN A 441 14.47 2.90 -24.28
C GLN A 441 14.61 2.55 -25.78
N GLU A 442 13.95 1.49 -26.23
CA GLU A 442 14.13 0.95 -27.59
C GLU A 442 12.77 0.67 -28.27
N SER A 443 12.59 1.18 -29.50
CA SER A 443 11.28 1.14 -30.17
C SER A 443 10.87 -0.23 -30.71
N TRP A 444 11.83 -1.05 -31.14
CA TRP A 444 11.58 -2.40 -31.64
C TRP A 444 10.81 -3.27 -30.64
N ARG A 445 10.93 -3.02 -29.33
CA ARG A 445 10.29 -3.81 -28.27
C ARG A 445 8.77 -3.71 -28.27
N PHE A 446 8.24 -2.49 -28.42
CA PHE A 446 6.79 -2.30 -28.52
C PHE A 446 6.27 -2.62 -29.93
N LEU A 447 7.10 -2.48 -30.97
CA LEU A 447 6.74 -2.90 -32.32
C LEU A 447 6.63 -4.43 -32.44
N ASP A 448 7.54 -5.18 -31.80
CA ASP A 448 7.48 -6.64 -31.68
C ASP A 448 6.24 -7.08 -30.92
N PHE A 449 6.05 -6.62 -29.67
CA PHE A 449 4.86 -6.94 -28.87
C PHE A 449 3.55 -6.61 -29.59
N CYS A 450 3.41 -5.38 -30.12
CA CYS A 450 2.18 -4.97 -30.78
C CYS A 450 2.00 -5.59 -32.19
N SER A 451 2.98 -6.32 -32.73
CA SER A 451 2.78 -7.15 -33.94
C SER A 451 1.89 -8.39 -33.69
N TYR A 452 1.63 -8.72 -32.42
CA TYR A 452 0.61 -9.71 -32.02
C TYR A 452 -0.74 -9.06 -31.67
N HIS A 453 -0.81 -7.73 -31.60
CA HIS A 453 -1.96 -6.96 -31.12
C HIS A 453 -2.46 -5.95 -32.17
N PRO A 454 -3.19 -6.40 -33.21
CA PRO A 454 -3.75 -5.53 -34.25
C PRO A 454 -4.71 -4.47 -33.69
N GLU A 455 -5.31 -4.71 -32.52
CA GLU A 455 -6.15 -3.74 -31.82
C GLU A 455 -5.41 -2.45 -31.41
N SER A 456 -4.06 -2.51 -31.30
CA SER A 456 -3.22 -1.36 -30.95
C SER A 456 -3.16 -0.27 -32.03
N LEU A 457 -3.56 -0.57 -33.27
CA LEU A 457 -3.27 0.23 -34.45
C LEU A 457 -3.84 1.65 -34.39
N LEU A 458 -5.06 1.82 -33.86
CA LEU A 458 -5.64 3.15 -33.67
C LEU A 458 -4.85 3.97 -32.64
N SER A 459 -4.39 3.35 -31.55
CA SER A 459 -3.53 4.00 -30.56
C SER A 459 -2.19 4.45 -31.17
N PHE A 460 -1.63 3.67 -32.10
CA PHE A 460 -0.46 4.11 -32.88
C PHE A 460 -0.76 5.28 -33.84
N ALA A 461 -1.96 5.35 -34.41
CA ALA A 461 -2.43 6.49 -35.18
C ALA A 461 -2.69 7.76 -34.33
N TRP A 462 -2.67 7.66 -33.00
CA TRP A 462 -2.56 8.80 -32.08
C TRP A 462 -1.11 9.03 -31.60
N PHE A 463 -0.36 7.96 -31.35
CA PHE A 463 1.00 8.01 -30.80
C PHE A 463 2.03 8.63 -31.75
N TYR A 464 1.98 8.32 -33.05
CA TYR A 464 2.88 8.89 -34.08
C TYR A 464 2.32 10.11 -34.81
N ASP A 465 1.14 10.56 -34.42
CA ASP A 465 0.56 11.83 -34.83
C ASP A 465 1.21 13.00 -34.05
N ASP A 466 1.05 14.23 -34.51
CA ASP A 466 1.66 15.42 -33.86
C ASP A 466 1.17 15.56 -32.40
N VAL A 467 -0.07 15.15 -32.10
CA VAL A 467 -0.64 15.11 -30.73
C VAL A 467 0.05 14.15 -29.76
N GLY A 468 0.96 13.29 -30.23
CA GLY A 468 1.84 12.48 -29.38
C GLY A 468 2.97 13.27 -28.69
N ILE A 469 3.19 14.53 -29.07
CA ILE A 469 4.06 15.48 -28.36
C ILE A 469 3.33 16.83 -28.18
N PRO A 470 2.42 16.97 -27.19
CA PRO A 470 1.79 18.26 -26.88
C PRO A 470 2.82 19.30 -26.44
N ILE A 471 2.62 20.57 -26.80
CA ILE A 471 3.55 21.67 -26.47
C ILE A 471 3.62 21.97 -24.97
N ASN A 472 2.53 21.71 -24.25
CA ASN A 472 2.42 21.70 -22.80
C ASN A 472 1.07 21.07 -22.41
N TYR A 473 0.81 20.93 -21.11
CA TYR A 473 -0.42 20.29 -20.63
C TYR A 473 -1.71 21.07 -20.95
N ARG A 474 -1.65 22.38 -21.18
CA ARG A 474 -2.83 23.23 -21.40
C ARG A 474 -3.44 23.03 -22.79
N HIS A 475 -2.60 22.74 -23.78
CA HIS A 475 -2.98 22.62 -25.19
C HIS A 475 -3.20 21.15 -25.63
N MET A 476 -3.68 20.28 -24.74
CA MET A 476 -4.06 18.91 -25.08
C MET A 476 -5.51 18.61 -24.69
N GLU A 477 -6.15 17.73 -25.47
CA GLU A 477 -7.40 17.10 -25.08
C GLU A 477 -7.19 16.11 -23.92
N GLY A 478 -8.29 15.72 -23.28
CA GLY A 478 -8.33 14.64 -22.30
C GLY A 478 -9.53 13.75 -22.55
N PHE A 479 -9.42 12.46 -22.21
CA PHE A 479 -10.46 11.47 -22.45
C PHE A 479 -10.51 10.48 -21.30
N GLY A 480 -11.72 10.06 -20.90
CA GLY A 480 -11.91 8.97 -19.94
C GLY A 480 -11.43 7.61 -20.45
N VAL A 481 -11.22 7.48 -21.75
CA VAL A 481 -10.80 6.28 -22.52
C VAL A 481 -11.83 5.14 -22.48
N GLN A 482 -12.05 4.56 -21.30
CA GLN A 482 -13.02 3.48 -21.08
C GLN A 482 -14.45 4.01 -21.02
N ALA A 483 -15.40 3.13 -21.32
CA ALA A 483 -16.80 3.39 -21.06
C ALA A 483 -17.09 3.27 -19.55
N TYR A 484 -17.78 4.24 -18.97
CA TYR A 484 -18.38 4.14 -17.61
C TYR A 484 -19.89 3.96 -17.74
N SER A 485 -20.60 3.88 -16.60
CA SER A 485 -22.05 3.89 -16.54
C SER A 485 -22.54 5.17 -15.83
N LEU A 486 -23.46 5.92 -16.42
CA LEU A 486 -24.24 6.95 -15.71
C LEU A 486 -25.61 6.39 -15.34
N ILE A 487 -26.04 6.62 -14.10
CA ILE A 487 -27.31 6.13 -13.57
C ILE A 487 -28.14 7.33 -13.11
N ASN A 488 -29.32 7.53 -13.69
CA ASN A 488 -30.19 8.65 -13.34
C ASN A 488 -31.07 8.37 -12.10
N LYS A 489 -31.86 9.36 -11.67
CA LYS A 489 -32.76 9.23 -10.49
C LYS A 489 -33.83 8.13 -10.62
N ALA A 490 -34.19 7.73 -11.84
CA ALA A 490 -35.12 6.64 -12.11
C ALA A 490 -34.43 5.26 -12.18
N GLY A 491 -33.10 5.20 -12.04
CA GLY A 491 -32.32 3.97 -12.13
C GLY A 491 -31.99 3.52 -13.56
N LYS A 492 -32.32 4.30 -14.60
CA LYS A 492 -31.88 3.98 -15.96
C LYS A 492 -30.37 4.23 -16.07
N ALA A 493 -29.63 3.17 -16.40
CA ALA A 493 -28.21 3.24 -16.71
C ALA A 493 -27.97 3.51 -18.20
N ARG A 494 -26.84 4.17 -18.51
CA ARG A 494 -26.32 4.39 -19.86
C ARG A 494 -24.81 4.31 -19.86
N LEU A 495 -24.22 3.73 -20.90
CA LEU A 495 -22.78 3.79 -21.11
C LEU A 495 -22.37 5.24 -21.43
N VAL A 496 -21.20 5.67 -20.96
CA VAL A 496 -20.66 7.02 -21.18
C VAL A 496 -19.16 7.01 -21.50
N LYS A 497 -18.71 7.85 -22.43
CA LYS A 497 -17.30 8.27 -22.54
C LYS A 497 -17.18 9.78 -22.26
N PHE A 498 -16.11 10.18 -21.57
CA PHE A 498 -15.85 11.56 -21.13
C PHE A 498 -14.76 12.23 -21.99
N HIS A 499 -14.96 13.49 -22.38
CA HIS A 499 -14.10 14.23 -23.31
C HIS A 499 -13.83 15.65 -22.78
N TRP A 500 -12.56 16.00 -22.59
CA TRP A 500 -12.08 17.33 -22.22
C TRP A 500 -11.51 18.04 -23.45
N LYS A 501 -12.13 19.13 -23.86
CA LYS A 501 -11.67 19.96 -24.99
C LYS A 501 -11.02 21.25 -24.44
N PRO A 502 -9.73 21.54 -24.69
CA PRO A 502 -9.05 22.74 -24.17
C PRO A 502 -9.59 24.00 -24.82
N THR A 503 -9.85 25.06 -24.04
CA THR A 503 -10.38 26.32 -24.59
C THR A 503 -9.32 27.12 -25.36
N CYS A 504 -8.03 26.94 -25.06
CA CYS A 504 -6.91 27.54 -25.79
C CYS A 504 -6.50 26.76 -27.07
N GLY A 505 -7.23 25.71 -27.42
CA GLY A 505 -6.97 24.87 -28.60
C GLY A 505 -5.84 23.86 -28.41
N VAL A 506 -5.74 22.92 -29.35
CA VAL A 506 -4.72 21.86 -29.34
C VAL A 506 -3.45 22.33 -30.05
N LYS A 507 -2.28 22.10 -29.44
CA LYS A 507 -0.96 22.44 -30.01
C LYS A 507 0.10 21.42 -29.62
N SER A 508 1.02 21.17 -30.55
CA SER A 508 2.06 20.15 -30.46
C SER A 508 3.40 20.67 -30.95
N MET A 509 4.48 20.04 -30.48
CA MET A 509 5.83 20.22 -31.02
C MET A 509 6.11 19.19 -32.11
N LEU A 510 6.99 19.55 -33.04
CA LEU A 510 7.64 18.60 -33.94
C LEU A 510 8.95 18.09 -33.32
N GLU A 511 9.49 17.01 -33.88
CA GLU A 511 10.67 16.30 -33.37
C GLU A 511 11.87 17.20 -33.03
N GLU A 512 12.29 18.08 -33.95
CA GLU A 512 13.43 18.99 -33.74
C GLU A 512 13.19 20.00 -32.61
N GLU A 513 11.94 20.48 -32.48
CA GLU A 513 11.56 21.36 -31.39
C GLU A 513 11.50 20.60 -30.06
N ALA A 514 10.97 19.38 -30.05
CA ALA A 514 10.92 18.53 -28.86
C ALA A 514 12.32 18.16 -28.34
N ILE A 515 13.31 18.02 -29.23
CA ILE A 515 14.73 17.84 -28.88
C ILE A 515 15.31 19.15 -28.31
N ARG A 516 15.12 20.28 -28.97
CA ARG A 516 15.64 21.60 -28.54
C ARG A 516 15.05 22.06 -27.19
N VAL A 517 13.74 21.96 -27.03
CA VAL A 517 13.02 22.26 -25.78
C VAL A 517 13.37 21.22 -24.73
N GLY A 518 13.44 19.95 -25.10
CA GLY A 518 13.81 18.85 -24.21
C GLY A 518 15.17 19.06 -23.56
N GLY A 519 16.21 19.24 -24.37
CA GLY A 519 17.60 19.41 -23.90
C GLY A 519 17.89 20.72 -23.18
N SER A 520 17.02 21.73 -23.29
CA SER A 520 17.14 22.99 -22.52
C SER A 520 16.27 23.01 -21.25
N ASN A 521 15.10 22.37 -21.29
CA ASN A 521 14.17 22.30 -20.16
C ASN A 521 13.33 21.02 -20.16
N HIS A 522 13.81 20.02 -19.42
CA HIS A 522 13.11 18.74 -19.20
C HIS A 522 11.73 18.92 -18.53
N SER A 523 11.45 20.09 -17.92
CA SER A 523 10.24 20.40 -17.13
C SER A 523 9.36 21.50 -17.76
N HIS A 524 9.49 21.78 -19.06
CA HIS A 524 8.80 22.88 -19.74
C HIS A 524 7.27 22.89 -19.56
N ALA A 525 6.59 21.73 -19.54
CA ALA A 525 5.14 21.64 -19.43
C ALA A 525 4.67 21.84 -17.98
N THR A 526 5.46 21.37 -17.01
CA THR A 526 5.29 21.69 -15.59
C THR A 526 5.48 23.18 -15.32
N GLN A 527 6.52 23.79 -15.90
CA GLN A 527 6.81 25.22 -15.75
C GLN A 527 5.69 26.07 -16.37
N ASP A 528 5.29 25.80 -17.61
CA ASP A 528 4.19 26.47 -18.30
C ASP A 528 2.88 26.44 -17.50
N LEU A 529 2.53 25.29 -16.91
CA LEU A 529 1.34 25.15 -16.07
C LEU A 529 1.43 26.04 -14.81
N TYR A 530 2.56 25.99 -14.12
CA TYR A 530 2.79 26.76 -12.89
C TYR A 530 2.78 28.27 -13.14
N GLU A 531 3.52 28.72 -14.15
CA GLU A 531 3.65 30.14 -14.51
C GLU A 531 2.35 30.71 -15.07
N SER A 532 1.61 29.95 -15.88
CA SER A 532 0.30 30.37 -16.40
C SER A 532 -0.68 30.63 -15.26
N ILE A 533 -0.75 29.73 -14.27
CA ILE A 533 -1.63 29.90 -13.10
C ILE A 533 -1.14 31.06 -12.22
N ALA A 534 0.16 31.20 -11.99
CA ALA A 534 0.74 32.31 -11.22
C ALA A 534 0.48 33.68 -11.88
N ALA A 535 0.44 33.74 -13.21
CA ALA A 535 0.12 34.93 -13.99
C ALA A 535 -1.39 35.22 -14.14
N GLY A 536 -2.27 34.40 -13.55
CA GLY A 536 -3.73 34.53 -13.69
C GLY A 536 -4.30 34.00 -15.02
N ASN A 537 -3.46 33.42 -15.89
CA ASN A 537 -3.84 32.81 -17.16
C ASN A 537 -4.34 31.36 -16.94
N PHE A 538 -5.46 31.25 -16.22
CA PHE A 538 -6.01 29.97 -15.75
C PHE A 538 -6.37 29.02 -16.92
N PRO A 539 -5.80 27.79 -16.96
CA PRO A 539 -6.15 26.80 -17.96
C PRO A 539 -7.61 26.33 -17.81
N GLU A 540 -8.37 26.27 -18.91
CA GLU A 540 -9.75 25.81 -18.94
C GLU A 540 -9.97 24.69 -19.98
N TRP A 541 -10.77 23.68 -19.60
CA TRP A 541 -11.31 22.67 -20.51
C TRP A 541 -12.82 22.58 -20.38
N ARG A 542 -13.51 22.33 -21.50
CA ARG A 542 -14.94 21.98 -21.50
C ARG A 542 -15.12 20.47 -21.43
N LEU A 543 -15.99 20.01 -20.54
CA LEU A 543 -16.42 18.62 -20.46
C LEU A 543 -17.57 18.37 -21.43
N TYR A 544 -17.39 17.38 -22.28
CA TYR A 544 -18.42 16.75 -23.10
C TYR A 544 -18.51 15.27 -22.77
N ILE A 545 -19.67 14.67 -23.07
CA ILE A 545 -19.90 13.23 -22.97
C ILE A 545 -20.54 12.69 -24.24
N GLN A 546 -20.20 11.45 -24.57
CA GLN A 546 -20.94 10.61 -25.50
C GLN A 546 -21.72 9.58 -24.66
N THR A 547 -22.95 9.23 -25.03
CA THR A 547 -23.76 8.25 -24.29
C THR A 547 -24.44 7.24 -25.19
N ILE A 548 -24.49 5.97 -24.75
CA ILE A 548 -25.17 4.85 -25.42
C ILE A 548 -26.12 4.19 -24.40
N ASP A 549 -27.37 3.94 -24.79
CA ASP A 549 -28.30 3.15 -23.98
C ASP A 549 -27.84 1.67 -23.97
N TYR A 550 -27.89 0.99 -22.82
CA TYR A 550 -27.40 -0.40 -22.70
C TYR A 550 -28.12 -1.39 -23.64
N GLU A 551 -29.39 -1.13 -23.94
CA GLU A 551 -30.19 -1.92 -24.88
C GLU A 551 -29.64 -1.82 -26.32
N ASP A 552 -29.04 -0.68 -26.68
CA ASP A 552 -28.49 -0.39 -28.00
C ASP A 552 -27.01 -0.80 -28.17
N GLN A 553 -26.33 -1.25 -27.12
CA GLN A 553 -24.87 -1.50 -27.17
C GLN A 553 -24.44 -2.47 -28.31
N ASN A 554 -25.32 -3.40 -28.68
CA ASN A 554 -25.08 -4.37 -29.74
C ASN A 554 -25.32 -3.82 -31.15
N ASN A 555 -26.08 -2.72 -31.29
CA ASN A 555 -26.57 -2.16 -32.56
C ASN A 555 -25.48 -1.40 -33.35
N TYR A 556 -24.32 -1.13 -32.74
CA TYR A 556 -23.19 -0.48 -33.38
C TYR A 556 -22.26 -1.50 -34.06
N ASP A 557 -21.60 -1.10 -35.15
CA ASP A 557 -20.61 -1.95 -35.83
C ASP A 557 -19.35 -2.20 -34.97
N PHE A 558 -19.07 -1.30 -34.02
CA PHE A 558 -18.01 -1.43 -33.01
C PHE A 558 -18.50 -2.11 -31.72
N GLU A 559 -17.55 -2.45 -30.84
CA GLU A 559 -17.81 -2.85 -29.45
C GLU A 559 -17.71 -1.61 -28.54
N PRO A 560 -18.82 -1.11 -27.94
CA PRO A 560 -18.76 0.08 -27.08
C PRO A 560 -17.85 -0.07 -25.86
N LEU A 561 -17.65 -1.30 -25.37
CA LEU A 561 -16.83 -1.64 -24.20
C LEU A 561 -15.36 -1.94 -24.54
N ASP A 562 -14.93 -1.75 -25.79
CA ASP A 562 -13.53 -1.91 -26.18
C ASP A 562 -12.77 -0.57 -26.01
N THR A 563 -11.79 -0.58 -25.10
CA THR A 563 -10.94 0.60 -24.85
C THR A 563 -9.98 0.92 -26.00
N THR A 564 -9.81 0.04 -27.00
CA THR A 564 -8.96 0.31 -28.18
C THR A 564 -9.72 1.07 -29.28
N ILE A 565 -11.04 1.26 -29.11
CA ILE A 565 -11.95 1.85 -30.10
C ILE A 565 -12.57 3.15 -29.57
N ALA A 566 -12.59 4.19 -30.40
CA ALA A 566 -13.31 5.44 -30.12
C ALA A 566 -14.77 5.30 -30.58
N TRP A 567 -15.71 5.97 -29.91
CA TRP A 567 -17.07 6.09 -30.45
C TRP A 567 -17.06 7.28 -31.44
N PRO A 568 -17.39 7.09 -32.73
CA PRO A 568 -17.31 8.17 -33.72
C PRO A 568 -18.24 9.33 -33.36
N GLU A 569 -17.74 10.59 -33.40
CA GLU A 569 -18.52 11.78 -32.99
C GLU A 569 -19.71 12.08 -33.92
N ASP A 570 -19.71 11.53 -35.15
CA ASP A 570 -20.80 11.56 -36.13
C ASP A 570 -21.91 10.51 -35.87
N VAL A 571 -21.57 9.42 -35.18
CA VAL A 571 -22.50 8.33 -34.82
C VAL A 571 -23.05 8.51 -33.40
N VAL A 572 -22.20 8.96 -32.46
CA VAL A 572 -22.57 9.24 -31.07
C VAL A 572 -22.14 10.67 -30.74
N PRO A 573 -23.02 11.66 -30.89
CA PRO A 573 -22.64 13.07 -30.78
C PRO A 573 -22.25 13.50 -29.36
N LEU A 574 -21.36 14.50 -29.28
CA LEU A 574 -20.92 15.10 -28.03
C LEU A 574 -22.01 15.98 -27.40
N ARG A 575 -22.44 15.65 -26.19
CA ARG A 575 -23.28 16.50 -25.34
C ARG A 575 -22.41 17.29 -24.35
N PRO A 576 -22.54 18.64 -24.25
CA PRO A 576 -21.81 19.42 -23.27
C PRO A 576 -22.32 19.18 -21.85
N VAL A 577 -21.44 19.33 -20.85
CA VAL A 577 -21.75 19.11 -19.43
C VAL A 577 -21.30 20.29 -18.56
N GLY A 578 -20.04 20.71 -18.68
CA GLY A 578 -19.44 21.66 -17.75
C GLY A 578 -18.09 22.19 -18.20
N ARG A 579 -17.41 22.92 -17.30
CA ARG A 579 -16.04 23.41 -17.49
C ARG A 579 -15.16 23.07 -16.28
N LEU A 580 -13.89 22.83 -16.54
CA LEU A 580 -12.81 22.64 -15.57
C LEU A 580 -11.89 23.85 -15.67
N VAL A 581 -11.67 24.57 -14.56
CA VAL A 581 -10.76 25.72 -14.50
C VAL A 581 -9.70 25.47 -13.43
N LEU A 582 -8.41 25.54 -13.79
CA LEU A 582 -7.29 25.39 -12.86
C LEU A 582 -6.78 26.77 -12.45
N ASN A 583 -7.03 27.15 -11.20
CA ASN A 583 -6.80 28.53 -10.73
C ASN A 583 -5.87 28.65 -9.52
N LYS A 584 -5.32 27.54 -9.00
CA LYS A 584 -4.36 27.57 -7.90
C LYS A 584 -3.25 26.52 -8.08
N ASN A 585 -1.99 26.95 -7.92
CA ASN A 585 -0.84 26.06 -7.85
C ASN A 585 -0.86 25.25 -6.54
N ILE A 586 -0.27 24.05 -6.57
CA ILE A 586 -0.08 23.25 -5.35
C ILE A 586 0.88 23.94 -4.38
N ASP A 587 0.62 23.79 -3.08
CA ASP A 587 1.37 24.44 -2.01
C ASP A 587 2.68 23.68 -1.71
N ASN A 588 2.72 22.37 -1.98
CA ASN A 588 3.94 21.56 -1.92
C ASN A 588 3.92 20.40 -2.94
N PHE A 589 4.96 20.28 -3.77
CA PHE A 589 5.03 19.27 -4.83
C PHE A 589 5.04 17.83 -4.32
N PHE A 590 5.75 17.54 -3.22
CA PHE A 590 5.78 16.20 -2.66
C PHE A 590 4.41 15.84 -2.05
N ALA A 591 3.85 16.72 -1.23
CA ALA A 591 2.59 16.45 -0.52
C ALA A 591 1.36 16.39 -1.43
N GLU A 592 1.35 17.14 -2.55
CA GLU A 592 0.14 17.33 -3.36
C GLU A 592 0.26 16.91 -4.83
N ASN A 593 1.46 16.55 -5.31
CA ASN A 593 1.65 15.88 -6.61
C ASN A 593 2.25 14.48 -6.44
N GLU A 594 3.30 14.29 -5.63
CA GLU A 594 3.88 12.96 -5.45
C GLU A 594 2.99 12.04 -4.60
N MET A 595 2.54 12.51 -3.43
CA MET A 595 1.64 11.77 -2.54
C MET A 595 0.16 11.73 -2.99
N LEU A 596 -0.17 12.39 -4.10
CA LEU A 596 -1.51 12.36 -4.69
C LEU A 596 -1.84 10.97 -5.27
N ALA A 597 -2.93 10.38 -4.78
CA ALA A 597 -3.43 9.08 -5.15
C ALA A 597 -4.75 9.21 -5.92
N PHE A 598 -4.72 8.82 -7.19
CA PHE A 598 -5.93 8.51 -7.93
C PHE A 598 -6.25 7.03 -7.78
N SER A 599 -7.54 6.75 -7.78
CA SER A 599 -8.17 5.43 -7.75
C SER A 599 -9.24 5.38 -8.85
N MET A 600 -10.02 4.30 -8.94
CA MET A 600 -11.22 4.29 -9.78
C MET A 600 -12.48 4.51 -8.92
N SER A 601 -12.37 5.36 -7.90
CA SER A 601 -13.44 5.57 -6.90
C SER A 601 -14.70 6.16 -7.54
N LEU A 602 -15.84 5.64 -7.10
CA LEU A 602 -17.17 5.97 -7.59
C LEU A 602 -17.96 6.78 -6.57
N VAL A 603 -18.98 7.47 -7.08
CA VAL A 603 -20.01 8.20 -6.31
C VAL A 603 -21.40 7.78 -6.83
N PRO A 604 -22.49 7.95 -6.06
CA PRO A 604 -23.84 7.68 -6.56
C PRO A 604 -24.09 8.31 -7.94
N GLY A 605 -24.76 7.59 -8.83
CA GLY A 605 -25.03 8.05 -10.20
C GLY A 605 -23.90 7.85 -11.22
N ILE A 606 -22.72 7.37 -10.80
CA ILE A 606 -21.64 6.90 -11.70
C ILE A 606 -21.19 5.50 -11.28
N HIS A 607 -21.11 4.56 -12.22
CA HIS A 607 -20.66 3.19 -11.97
C HIS A 607 -19.71 2.67 -13.06
N TYR A 608 -19.16 1.48 -12.85
CA TYR A 608 -18.33 0.81 -13.85
C TYR A 608 -19.21 0.24 -14.98
N SER A 609 -18.66 0.13 -16.18
CA SER A 609 -19.17 -0.74 -17.23
C SER A 609 -18.46 -2.11 -17.19
N ASP A 610 -18.84 -3.03 -18.08
CA ASP A 610 -18.17 -4.32 -18.24
C ASP A 610 -16.91 -4.26 -19.14
N ASP A 611 -16.39 -3.05 -19.43
CA ASP A 611 -15.08 -2.83 -20.06
C ASP A 611 -13.99 -3.56 -19.25
N LYS A 612 -13.34 -4.53 -19.89
CA LYS A 612 -12.37 -5.45 -19.26
C LYS A 612 -11.16 -4.72 -18.68
N MET A 613 -10.79 -3.59 -19.28
CA MET A 613 -9.70 -2.74 -18.81
C MET A 613 -10.15 -1.92 -17.59
N LEU A 614 -11.34 -1.33 -17.60
CA LEU A 614 -11.90 -0.60 -16.45
C LEU A 614 -12.05 -1.51 -15.22
N GLN A 615 -12.56 -2.72 -15.42
CA GLN A 615 -12.79 -3.70 -14.35
C GLN A 615 -11.51 -4.02 -13.57
N ALA A 616 -10.39 -4.32 -14.24
CA ALA A 616 -9.13 -4.58 -13.55
C ALA A 616 -8.49 -3.31 -12.94
N ARG A 617 -8.63 -2.15 -13.60
CA ARG A 617 -8.15 -0.85 -13.07
C ARG A 617 -8.83 -0.48 -11.74
N SER A 618 -10.07 -0.91 -11.51
CA SER A 618 -10.79 -0.71 -10.24
C SER A 618 -10.03 -1.29 -9.02
N PHE A 619 -9.37 -2.45 -9.20
CA PHE A 619 -8.51 -3.07 -8.19
C PHE A 619 -7.09 -2.48 -8.22
N ALA A 620 -6.44 -2.47 -9.39
CA ALA A 620 -5.01 -2.25 -9.51
C ALA A 620 -4.53 -0.90 -8.94
N TYR A 621 -5.35 0.15 -9.07
CA TYR A 621 -4.99 1.47 -8.54
C TYR A 621 -5.02 1.47 -7.00
N ALA A 622 -6.08 0.96 -6.36
CA ALA A 622 -6.14 0.92 -4.91
C ALA A 622 -5.00 0.08 -4.31
N ASP A 623 -4.60 -1.01 -4.99
CA ASP A 623 -3.51 -1.87 -4.55
C ASP A 623 -2.13 -1.17 -4.65
N THR A 624 -1.79 -0.59 -5.80
CA THR A 624 -0.49 0.08 -5.96
C THR A 624 -0.31 1.28 -5.03
N GLN A 625 -1.39 2.01 -4.68
CA GLN A 625 -1.29 3.10 -3.69
C GLN A 625 -1.03 2.58 -2.27
N ARG A 626 -1.56 1.41 -1.86
CA ARG A 626 -1.23 0.80 -0.56
C ARG A 626 0.25 0.43 -0.46
N HIS A 627 0.84 -0.06 -1.55
CA HIS A 627 2.29 -0.31 -1.61
C HIS A 627 3.10 0.99 -1.56
N ARG A 628 2.72 1.99 -2.37
CA ARG A 628 3.49 3.22 -2.59
C ARG A 628 3.42 4.23 -1.44
N LEU A 629 2.27 4.33 -0.78
CA LEU A 629 1.94 5.35 0.23
C LEU A 629 1.50 4.78 1.57
N GLY A 630 1.47 3.44 1.71
CA GLY A 630 0.96 2.76 2.89
C GLY A 630 -0.57 2.60 2.91
N PRO A 631 -1.12 1.80 3.85
CA PRO A 631 -2.55 1.47 3.90
C PRO A 631 -3.45 2.68 4.17
N ASN A 632 -2.94 3.68 4.88
CA ASN A 632 -3.67 4.88 5.30
C ASN A 632 -3.54 6.06 4.33
N TYR A 633 -3.16 5.84 3.06
CA TYR A 633 -2.92 6.91 2.08
C TYR A 633 -4.12 7.85 1.84
N LEU A 634 -5.36 7.40 2.12
CA LEU A 634 -6.57 8.23 2.05
C LEU A 634 -6.69 9.23 3.21
N GLN A 635 -5.88 9.13 4.27
CA GLN A 635 -5.80 10.15 5.32
C GLN A 635 -4.95 11.36 4.91
N LEU A 636 -4.06 11.21 3.91
CA LEU A 636 -3.21 12.29 3.41
C LEU A 636 -4.09 13.45 2.93
N PRO A 637 -3.78 14.73 3.26
CA PRO A 637 -4.70 15.85 3.03
C PRO A 637 -5.21 16.02 1.59
N VAL A 638 -4.38 15.69 0.60
CA VAL A 638 -4.74 15.75 -0.83
C VAL A 638 -5.62 14.57 -1.30
N ASN A 639 -5.64 13.46 -0.55
CA ASN A 639 -6.42 12.27 -0.88
C ASN A 639 -7.72 12.17 -0.08
N ALA A 640 -7.75 12.77 1.11
CA ALA A 640 -8.89 12.73 2.02
C ALA A 640 -10.15 13.36 1.40
N PRO A 641 -11.34 12.75 1.59
CA PRO A 641 -12.60 13.33 1.13
C PRO A 641 -12.87 14.69 1.79
N LYS A 642 -13.64 15.55 1.11
CA LYS A 642 -14.09 16.85 1.63
C LYS A 642 -15.59 16.85 2.01
N CYS A 643 -16.11 15.65 2.27
CA CYS A 643 -17.45 15.39 2.77
C CYS A 643 -17.36 14.69 4.15
N PRO A 644 -18.48 14.59 4.91
CA PRO A 644 -18.56 13.72 6.07
C PRO A 644 -18.15 12.29 5.71
N HIS A 645 -17.39 11.66 6.60
CA HIS A 645 -16.83 10.34 6.39
C HIS A 645 -16.85 9.56 7.71
N HIS A 646 -17.57 8.45 7.72
CA HIS A 646 -17.60 7.50 8.83
C HIS A 646 -17.33 6.11 8.22
N ASN A 647 -16.30 5.41 8.70
CA ASN A 647 -15.98 4.06 8.26
C ASN A 647 -15.40 3.23 9.42
N ASN A 648 -15.30 1.92 9.20
CA ASN A 648 -14.74 0.98 10.17
C ASN A 648 -13.31 0.50 9.84
N HIS A 649 -12.48 1.39 9.28
CA HIS A 649 -11.05 1.13 9.07
C HIS A 649 -10.25 1.68 10.25
N HIS A 650 -9.51 0.79 10.92
CA HIS A 650 -8.73 1.07 12.13
C HIS A 650 -7.26 0.70 11.92
N GLU A 651 -6.38 1.20 12.79
CA GLU A 651 -4.95 0.84 12.82
C GLU A 651 -4.23 1.05 11.48
N GLY A 652 -3.25 0.20 11.15
CA GLY A 652 -2.40 0.30 9.97
C GLY A 652 -1.24 1.29 10.14
N PHE A 653 -0.21 1.13 9.31
CA PHE A 653 0.99 1.97 9.33
C PHE A 653 0.64 3.46 9.16
N MET A 654 1.26 4.30 9.99
CA MET A 654 1.10 5.76 10.01
C MET A 654 -0.36 6.26 10.05
N ASN A 655 -1.22 5.59 10.83
CA ASN A 655 -2.56 6.12 11.14
C ASN A 655 -2.46 7.32 12.09
N PHE A 656 -2.98 8.48 11.69
CA PHE A 656 -3.03 9.70 12.51
C PHE A 656 -4.45 10.27 12.66
N MET A 657 -5.46 9.48 12.26
CA MET A 657 -6.87 9.76 12.49
C MET A 657 -7.15 9.76 13.98
N HIS A 658 -7.81 10.80 14.48
CA HIS A 658 -8.36 10.79 15.82
C HIS A 658 -9.66 9.98 15.82
N ARG A 659 -9.77 9.08 16.80
CA ARG A 659 -10.91 8.22 17.08
C ARG A 659 -10.98 8.05 18.59
N ASP A 660 -12.13 8.36 19.17
CA ASP A 660 -12.46 8.20 20.59
C ASP A 660 -13.65 7.23 20.78
N GLU A 661 -14.13 6.60 19.69
CA GLU A 661 -15.28 5.72 19.71
C GLU A 661 -14.94 4.32 20.29
N GLU A 662 -15.80 3.82 21.21
CA GLU A 662 -15.67 2.45 21.76
C GLU A 662 -16.05 1.35 20.75
N VAL A 663 -16.75 1.70 19.67
CA VAL A 663 -17.31 0.76 18.70
C VAL A 663 -16.50 0.74 17.41
N ASN A 664 -15.87 -0.40 17.14
CA ASN A 664 -15.09 -0.67 15.92
C ASN A 664 -15.71 -1.82 15.07
N TYR A 665 -17.05 -1.91 15.07
CA TYR A 665 -17.80 -2.91 14.31
C TYR A 665 -19.20 -2.41 13.96
N PHE A 666 -19.83 -3.01 12.95
CA PHE A 666 -21.18 -2.68 12.50
C PHE A 666 -21.99 -3.96 12.22
N PRO A 667 -23.29 -4.03 12.59
CA PRO A 667 -24.04 -3.05 13.38
C PRO A 667 -23.74 -3.17 14.88
N SER A 668 -24.03 -2.11 15.64
CA SER A 668 -23.93 -2.08 17.10
C SER A 668 -25.23 -1.54 17.72
N ARG A 669 -25.39 -1.73 19.04
CA ARG A 669 -26.43 -1.08 19.85
C ARG A 669 -25.90 0.15 20.62
N TYR A 670 -24.59 0.33 20.64
CA TYR A 670 -23.89 1.40 21.35
C TYR A 670 -23.38 2.50 20.40
N ASP A 671 -23.53 2.30 19.10
CA ASP A 671 -23.30 3.29 18.05
C ASP A 671 -24.61 3.51 17.28
N ALA A 672 -24.91 4.77 16.95
CA ALA A 672 -26.08 5.18 16.17
C ALA A 672 -25.86 5.05 14.66
N CYS A 673 -24.66 4.67 14.21
CA CYS A 673 -24.34 4.43 12.81
C CYS A 673 -25.34 3.46 12.16
N ARG A 674 -25.84 3.85 10.99
CA ARG A 674 -26.85 3.12 10.20
C ARG A 674 -26.44 3.04 8.74
N HIS A 675 -27.04 2.12 8.01
CA HIS A 675 -26.92 2.13 6.55
C HIS A 675 -27.40 3.46 5.96
N ALA A 676 -26.65 3.95 4.98
CA ALA A 676 -27.07 5.05 4.12
C ALA A 676 -28.34 4.69 3.34
N GLU A 677 -29.02 5.69 2.81
CA GLU A 677 -30.17 5.48 1.94
C GLU A 677 -29.77 4.79 0.64
N LYS A 678 -30.67 3.98 0.07
CA LYS A 678 -30.43 3.33 -1.21
C LYS A 678 -30.48 4.37 -2.32
N TYR A 679 -29.35 4.59 -2.99
CA TYR A 679 -29.32 5.28 -4.27
C TYR A 679 -29.77 4.34 -5.40
N PRO A 680 -30.26 4.87 -6.55
CA PRO A 680 -30.64 4.04 -7.69
C PRO A 680 -29.48 3.21 -8.20
N MET A 681 -29.69 1.90 -8.34
CA MET A 681 -28.75 0.96 -8.95
C MET A 681 -29.56 -0.07 -9.74
N PRO A 682 -29.43 -0.14 -11.08
CA PRO A 682 -30.16 -1.12 -11.86
C PRO A 682 -29.64 -2.54 -11.59
N PRO A 683 -30.53 -3.54 -11.42
CA PRO A 683 -30.14 -4.93 -11.28
C PRO A 683 -29.75 -5.51 -12.65
N ASN A 684 -28.45 -5.64 -12.91
CA ASN A 684 -27.96 -6.29 -14.13
C ASN A 684 -28.09 -7.82 -14.02
N VAL A 685 -28.88 -8.42 -14.90
CA VAL A 685 -28.96 -9.88 -15.06
C VAL A 685 -27.81 -10.34 -15.95
N LEU A 686 -26.83 -11.03 -15.36
CA LEU A 686 -25.69 -11.57 -16.09
C LEU A 686 -26.02 -12.97 -16.65
N SER A 687 -25.79 -13.17 -17.95
CA SER A 687 -25.98 -14.46 -18.64
C SER A 687 -24.75 -14.81 -19.49
N GLY A 688 -24.27 -16.05 -19.39
CA GLY A 688 -23.15 -16.54 -20.19
C GLY A 688 -22.45 -17.74 -19.58
N LYS A 689 -21.34 -18.16 -20.20
CA LYS A 689 -20.42 -19.16 -19.64
C LYS A 689 -19.28 -18.45 -18.89
N ARG A 690 -18.75 -19.10 -17.85
CA ARG A 690 -17.55 -18.65 -17.16
C ARG A 690 -16.30 -19.15 -17.90
N GLU A 691 -15.79 -18.35 -18.82
CA GLU A 691 -14.61 -18.67 -19.63
C GLU A 691 -13.70 -17.44 -19.86
N ARG A 692 -12.51 -17.65 -20.44
CA ARG A 692 -11.64 -16.57 -20.91
C ARG A 692 -11.89 -16.39 -22.40
N CYS A 693 -12.53 -15.29 -22.79
CA CYS A 693 -12.91 -15.00 -24.18
C CYS A 693 -12.24 -13.72 -24.70
N VAL A 694 -11.97 -13.67 -26.01
CA VAL A 694 -11.65 -12.44 -26.75
C VAL A 694 -12.91 -11.62 -27.01
N ILE A 695 -12.77 -10.37 -27.46
CA ILE A 695 -13.90 -9.56 -27.92
C ILE A 695 -14.22 -9.99 -29.37
N PRO A 696 -15.44 -10.40 -29.73
CA PRO A 696 -15.70 -10.94 -31.08
C PRO A 696 -15.65 -9.91 -32.22
N LYS A 697 -15.94 -8.63 -31.96
CA LYS A 697 -16.02 -7.55 -32.97
C LYS A 697 -14.63 -7.00 -33.37
N GLU A 698 -13.70 -7.86 -33.76
CA GLU A 698 -12.32 -7.46 -34.10
C GLU A 698 -12.16 -6.79 -35.47
N ASN A 699 -13.22 -6.81 -36.30
CA ASN A 699 -13.26 -6.18 -37.63
C ASN A 699 -12.90 -4.68 -37.64
N HIS A 700 -12.92 -4.02 -36.47
CA HIS A 700 -12.69 -2.59 -36.32
C HIS A 700 -11.23 -2.20 -36.02
N ASN A 701 -10.34 -3.17 -35.78
CA ASN A 701 -8.91 -2.95 -35.50
C ASN A 701 -8.24 -2.01 -36.54
N PHE A 702 -8.64 -2.10 -37.80
CA PHE A 702 -8.04 -1.36 -38.92
C PHE A 702 -8.82 -0.11 -39.34
N LYS A 703 -10.16 -0.15 -39.28
CA LYS A 703 -11.04 0.86 -39.90
C LYS A 703 -10.76 2.28 -39.38
N GLN A 704 -10.83 2.47 -38.06
CA GLN A 704 -10.70 3.80 -37.45
C GLN A 704 -9.30 4.40 -37.62
N ALA A 705 -8.25 3.56 -37.64
CA ALA A 705 -6.89 4.02 -37.90
C ALA A 705 -6.74 4.55 -39.34
N GLY A 706 -7.37 3.86 -40.31
CA GLY A 706 -7.43 4.31 -41.69
C GLY A 706 -8.26 5.59 -41.87
N ASP A 707 -9.44 5.66 -41.24
CA ASP A 707 -10.29 6.86 -41.28
C ASP A 707 -9.55 8.08 -40.70
N ARG A 708 -8.82 7.89 -39.60
CA ARG A 708 -7.97 8.94 -39.01
C ARG A 708 -6.86 9.38 -39.98
N TYR A 709 -6.12 8.45 -40.59
CA TYR A 709 -5.09 8.81 -41.57
C TYR A 709 -5.65 9.60 -42.76
N ARG A 710 -6.81 9.18 -43.29
CA ARG A 710 -7.51 9.88 -44.38
C ARG A 710 -8.01 11.28 -44.00
N SER A 711 -8.28 11.53 -42.71
CA SER A 711 -8.71 12.85 -42.22
C SER A 711 -7.61 13.91 -42.17
N TRP A 712 -6.34 13.52 -42.28
CA TRP A 712 -5.20 14.43 -42.16
C TRP A 712 -4.84 15.14 -43.46
N ALA A 713 -4.32 16.36 -43.33
CA ALA A 713 -3.68 17.07 -44.43
C ALA A 713 -2.44 16.30 -44.94
N PRO A 714 -2.05 16.45 -46.23
CA PRO A 714 -0.98 15.65 -46.84
C PRO A 714 0.37 15.74 -46.14
N ASP A 715 0.74 16.90 -45.57
CA ASP A 715 1.97 17.12 -44.82
C ASP A 715 2.00 16.34 -43.49
N ARG A 716 0.84 16.21 -42.83
CA ARG A 716 0.67 15.44 -41.59
C ARG A 716 0.65 13.94 -41.86
N GLN A 717 0.03 13.51 -42.95
CA GLN A 717 0.19 12.14 -43.47
C GLN A 717 1.66 11.81 -43.74
N GLU A 718 2.39 12.73 -44.36
CA GLU A 718 3.80 12.57 -44.70
C GLU A 718 4.68 12.43 -43.46
N ARG A 719 4.50 13.29 -42.44
CA ARG A 719 5.18 13.16 -41.13
C ARG A 719 4.90 11.80 -40.48
N PHE A 720 3.65 11.36 -40.48
CA PHE A 720 3.26 10.06 -39.90
C PHE A 720 3.96 8.89 -40.59
N VAL A 721 3.99 8.87 -41.94
CA VAL A 721 4.69 7.82 -42.71
C VAL A 721 6.19 7.81 -42.37
N ASN A 722 6.83 8.97 -42.30
CA ASN A 722 8.27 9.05 -42.01
C ASN A 722 8.61 8.56 -40.61
N ARG A 723 7.83 8.92 -39.59
CA ARG A 723 7.97 8.40 -38.21
C ARG A 723 7.84 6.87 -38.13
N PHE A 724 6.90 6.30 -38.88
CA PHE A 724 6.72 4.84 -38.92
C PHE A 724 7.84 4.12 -39.68
N VAL A 725 8.32 4.70 -40.80
CA VAL A 725 9.46 4.19 -41.55
C VAL A 725 10.73 4.22 -40.71
N GLU A 726 10.96 5.29 -39.95
CA GLU A 726 12.07 5.41 -39.00
C GLU A 726 12.00 4.31 -37.93
N ALA A 727 10.85 4.15 -37.26
CA ALA A 727 10.66 3.13 -36.22
C ALA A 727 10.82 1.69 -36.75
N LEU A 728 10.33 1.39 -37.96
CA LEU A 728 10.49 0.08 -38.61
C LEU A 728 11.88 -0.16 -39.22
N SER A 729 12.76 0.84 -39.20
CA SER A 729 14.16 0.75 -39.64
C SER A 729 15.14 0.37 -38.53
N ASP A 730 14.68 0.26 -37.27
CA ASP A 730 15.51 -0.26 -36.18
C ASP A 730 16.06 -1.66 -36.55
N PRO A 731 17.38 -1.91 -36.44
CA PRO A 731 17.99 -3.18 -36.86
C PRO A 731 17.41 -4.43 -36.17
N LYS A 732 16.77 -4.28 -35.00
CA LYS A 732 16.13 -5.38 -34.28
C LYS A 732 14.68 -5.61 -34.70
N VAL A 733 14.07 -4.71 -35.47
CA VAL A 733 12.78 -4.98 -36.15
C VAL A 733 13.04 -5.97 -37.28
N THR A 734 12.68 -7.22 -37.04
CA THR A 734 12.86 -8.31 -38.01
C THR A 734 12.04 -8.07 -39.28
N HIS A 735 12.42 -8.73 -40.37
CA HIS A 735 11.67 -8.69 -41.63
C HIS A 735 10.21 -9.17 -41.43
N GLU A 736 9.98 -10.12 -40.53
CA GLU A 736 8.64 -10.59 -40.17
C GLU A 736 7.80 -9.50 -39.48
N VAL A 737 8.31 -8.90 -38.39
CA VAL A 737 7.64 -7.81 -37.67
C VAL A 737 7.35 -6.63 -38.61
N ARG A 738 8.31 -6.28 -39.48
CA ARG A 738 8.15 -5.24 -40.51
C ARG A 738 7.00 -5.54 -41.48
N ASN A 739 6.91 -6.79 -41.96
CA ASN A 739 5.83 -7.22 -42.86
C ASN A 739 4.46 -7.25 -42.18
N ILE A 740 4.39 -7.62 -40.89
CA ILE A 740 3.15 -7.55 -40.10
C ILE A 740 2.67 -6.09 -40.00
N TRP A 741 3.54 -5.14 -39.65
CA TRP A 741 3.19 -3.72 -39.57
C TRP A 741 2.76 -3.14 -40.92
N ILE A 742 3.46 -3.47 -42.01
CA ILE A 742 3.06 -3.07 -43.37
C ILE A 742 1.68 -3.67 -43.72
N SER A 743 1.41 -4.93 -43.35
CA SER A 743 0.12 -5.59 -43.54
C SER A 743 -1.01 -4.90 -42.76
N TYR A 744 -0.79 -4.57 -41.48
CA TYR A 744 -1.75 -3.85 -40.65
C TYR A 744 -2.08 -2.48 -41.23
N TRP A 745 -1.06 -1.71 -41.64
CA TRP A 745 -1.27 -0.41 -42.28
C TRP A 745 -1.94 -0.52 -43.64
N THR A 746 -1.66 -1.58 -44.42
CA THR A 746 -2.35 -1.87 -45.69
C THR A 746 -3.83 -2.20 -45.51
N GLN A 747 -4.19 -2.89 -44.41
CA GLN A 747 -5.57 -3.19 -44.05
C GLN A 747 -6.34 -1.95 -43.58
N ALA A 748 -5.67 -0.99 -42.93
CA ALA A 748 -6.26 0.29 -42.55
C ALA A 748 -6.42 1.25 -43.75
N ASP A 749 -5.37 1.39 -44.57
CA ASP A 749 -5.37 2.14 -45.82
C ASP A 749 -4.32 1.60 -46.80
N ARG A 750 -4.75 1.17 -48.00
CA ARG A 750 -3.83 0.59 -49.00
C ARG A 750 -2.72 1.56 -49.42
N SER A 751 -3.01 2.87 -49.49
CA SER A 751 -2.01 3.86 -49.89
C SER A 751 -0.98 4.09 -48.79
N LEU A 752 -1.38 4.03 -47.52
CA LEU A 752 -0.48 4.12 -46.38
C LEU A 752 0.49 2.94 -46.33
N GLY A 753 -0.04 1.72 -46.44
CA GLY A 753 0.77 0.50 -46.49
C GLY A 753 1.78 0.51 -47.64
N GLN A 754 1.35 0.93 -48.84
CA GLN A 754 2.23 1.11 -50.00
C GLN A 754 3.32 2.17 -49.77
N LYS A 755 2.97 3.36 -49.26
CA LYS A 755 3.94 4.44 -48.97
C LYS A 755 5.03 3.98 -47.98
N ILE A 756 4.66 3.25 -46.93
CA ILE A 756 5.60 2.69 -45.95
C ILE A 756 6.49 1.64 -46.64
N ALA A 757 5.89 0.65 -47.32
CA ALA A 757 6.63 -0.43 -47.99
C ALA A 757 7.64 0.09 -49.02
N SER A 758 7.25 1.05 -49.87
CA SER A 758 8.14 1.65 -50.86
C SER A 758 9.33 2.36 -50.22
N ARG A 759 9.16 3.02 -49.07
CA ARG A 759 10.25 3.71 -48.36
C ARG A 759 11.17 2.76 -47.61
N MET A 760 10.65 1.67 -47.06
CA MET A 760 11.47 0.62 -46.47
C MET A 760 12.37 -0.04 -47.52
N ASN A 761 11.88 -0.23 -48.75
CA ASN A 761 12.66 -0.79 -49.85
C ASN A 761 13.58 0.24 -50.55
N ALA A 762 13.33 1.54 -50.39
CA ALA A 762 14.11 2.61 -51.02
C ALA A 762 15.33 3.06 -50.21
N ARG A 763 15.57 2.51 -49.01
CA ARG A 763 16.83 2.65 -48.29
C ARG A 763 17.78 1.52 -48.75
N PRO A 764 18.84 1.81 -49.53
CA PRO A 764 19.93 0.85 -49.70
C PRO A 764 20.61 0.65 -48.34
N ASN A 765 21.19 -0.53 -48.11
CA ASN A 765 22.02 -0.77 -46.93
C ASN A 765 23.10 0.32 -46.84
N MET A 766 23.14 1.04 -45.71
CA MET A 766 24.30 1.80 -45.24
C MET A 766 25.06 0.95 -44.23
#